data_AF-A0A3M6T4D4-F1
#
_entry.id   AF-A0A3M6T4D4-F1
#
_cell.length_a   1.000
_cell.length_b   1.000
_cell.length_c   1.000
_cell.angle_alpha   90.00
_cell.angle_beta   90.00
_cell.angle_gamma   90.00
#
_symmetry.space_group_name_H-M   'P 1'
#
loop_
_entity.id
_entity.type
_entity.pdbx_description
1 polymer ?
#
loop_
_entity_poly.entity_id
_entity_poly.type
_entity_poly.pdbx_seq_one_letter_code
_entity_poly.pdbx_strand_id
1 'polypeptide(L)'
;MIAFSKHESLTLPHLANGLWLTLLRSPVISMDTTFQAVFPSLLDIAKAKLFKVGHPEEEDSPGSVFNREDFNSEREFTSVNGQVRGEVMDIIRHLTMLHPVATFLYGADWLLQRVSQTPAPDVKISAQETEKMIQEWDGLTRYLDAVMSRFFKVDNYEEIIHSQVTFRGTSVTFVELVRECIQAALNVDSKVPDILSSVTDAIQALYPFLKYSKDLLMDVLKKMFQVVLFNTTGEPKGPWSPDVLHARRHACGAIIKICKEFGELLVPVFDALKEHIQSLFVGELVPVKDRCTLTEALVIASNKLSKEKQNEFLVQLLTPVREMWLGEKIQGAISSPGNFVSFIGMDQDPSGYFQNDELRGRRFQIMYAVTTIMAVVRSCAMLNTKTAAAGEGLSIGSMPNGTPYVHNPCASHVIPLLGNIILLANCLNRIHNPSVKAAIFPEYLASLGMHDLDTSAIYVLPQGQENKDKGGAPFVPTPISVTKGFLYHLADSCISGLAQLLVDNLVKSLQHVPNYRLRFVVRNFFKLFILHCPQCDYQNVLVPVLSPFFGHMLQHLEEQWQMVRQHQAESVNMQMLITVFACLTWPDSAVCHKATRLATTFLKEVMMLSSQAGSRIADSVVEQLFSQVLKGLHVHGHGSTETYLTYVGQNMYELLRPQYSSLQQLLLQTNCSLEDLHAFEASCLEGREVPEKRKKEQFKKIVSGIVGKHIGELFKNEIRIKDLPPIKIKPKPEPKGYEDPTGLADLFDPSKTSESH
;
A
#
# COMPACT_ATOMS: atom_id res chain seq x y z
N MET A 1 31.15 15.71 6.09
CA MET A 1 29.77 15.62 5.56
C MET A 1 29.77 15.59 4.04
N ILE A 2 30.03 16.71 3.36
CA ILE A 2 30.09 16.77 1.87
C ILE A 2 30.98 15.69 1.26
N ALA A 3 32.19 15.49 1.79
CA ALA A 3 33.12 14.47 1.30
C ALA A 3 32.56 13.03 1.41
N PHE A 4 31.88 12.70 2.52
CA PHE A 4 31.24 11.40 2.72
C PHE A 4 30.08 11.19 1.75
N SER A 5 29.29 12.23 1.48
CA SER A 5 28.17 12.14 0.53
C SER A 5 28.63 12.09 -0.93
N LYS A 6 29.80 12.63 -1.25
CA LYS A 6 30.43 12.51 -2.59
C LYS A 6 31.07 11.14 -2.83
N HIS A 7 31.45 10.43 -1.77
CA HIS A 7 32.19 9.17 -1.85
C HIS A 7 31.46 8.10 -2.67
N GLU A 8 32.19 7.22 -3.35
CA GLU A 8 31.64 6.23 -4.28
C GLU A 8 30.94 5.05 -3.59
N SER A 9 31.46 4.57 -2.45
CA SER A 9 30.74 3.64 -1.56
C SER A 9 29.32 4.14 -1.29
N LEU A 10 28.35 3.24 -1.37
CA LEU A 10 26.94 3.53 -1.16
C LEU A 10 26.59 3.62 0.35
N THR A 11 27.37 2.96 1.20
CA THR A 11 27.22 2.94 2.66
C THR A 11 27.48 4.31 3.29
N LEU A 12 28.49 5.04 2.80
CA LEU A 12 28.86 6.35 3.38
C LEU A 12 27.80 7.45 3.17
N PRO A 13 27.24 7.65 1.95
CA PRO A 13 26.09 8.52 1.74
C PRO A 13 24.88 8.09 2.57
N HIS A 14 24.59 6.79 2.66
CA HIS A 14 23.47 6.29 3.46
C HIS A 14 23.54 6.76 4.93
N LEU A 15 24.70 6.59 5.56
CA LEU A 15 24.92 7.05 6.94
C LEU A 15 24.88 8.58 7.06
N ALA A 16 25.38 9.31 6.05
CA ALA A 16 25.42 10.77 6.06
C ALA A 16 24.03 11.40 5.85
N ASN A 17 23.15 10.76 5.08
CA ASN A 17 21.85 11.31 4.70
C ASN A 17 20.93 11.55 5.91
N GLY A 18 20.93 10.65 6.90
CA GLY A 18 20.16 10.83 8.13
C GLY A 18 20.55 12.10 8.89
N LEU A 19 21.84 12.43 8.90
CA LEU A 19 22.34 13.67 9.50
C LEU A 19 21.97 14.89 8.66
N TRP A 20 22.12 14.84 7.32
CA TRP A 20 21.68 15.93 6.44
C TRP A 20 20.21 16.28 6.64
N LEU A 21 19.33 15.27 6.68
CA LEU A 21 17.91 15.47 6.91
C LEU A 21 17.61 16.10 8.27
N THR A 22 18.36 15.71 9.31
CA THR A 22 18.21 16.30 10.64
C THR A 22 18.62 17.78 10.64
N LEU A 23 19.72 18.13 9.96
CA LEU A 23 20.17 19.52 9.85
C LEU A 23 19.21 20.39 9.02
N LEU A 24 18.72 19.87 7.89
CA LEU A 24 17.77 20.56 7.01
C LEU A 24 16.41 20.79 7.68
N ARG A 25 15.99 19.92 8.60
CA ARG A 25 14.76 20.08 9.38
C ARG A 25 14.90 21.01 10.57
N SER A 26 16.12 21.32 10.99
CA SER A 26 16.34 22.21 12.13
C SER A 26 15.97 23.64 11.74
N PRO A 27 15.04 24.29 12.46
CA PRO A 27 14.61 25.65 12.14
C PRO A 27 15.72 26.69 12.33
N VAL A 28 16.74 26.36 13.14
CA VAL A 28 17.89 27.24 13.39
C VAL A 28 18.98 27.02 12.35
N ILE A 29 19.38 25.77 12.12
CA ILE A 29 20.53 25.45 11.25
C ILE A 29 20.19 25.68 9.78
N SER A 30 18.96 25.40 9.36
CA SER A 30 18.53 25.64 7.97
C SER A 30 18.56 27.11 7.56
N MET A 31 18.52 28.04 8.52
CA MET A 31 18.60 29.48 8.30
C MET A 31 20.04 30.03 8.40
N ASP A 32 21.01 29.20 8.81
CA ASP A 32 22.40 29.61 8.89
C ASP A 32 23.00 29.85 7.50
N THR A 33 23.63 31.00 7.32
CA THR A 33 24.19 31.42 6.02
C THR A 33 25.34 30.52 5.57
N THR A 34 26.16 30.01 6.49
CA THR A 34 27.26 29.10 6.19
C THR A 34 26.73 27.75 5.71
N PHE A 35 25.65 27.27 6.33
CA PHE A 35 24.97 26.04 5.93
C PHE A 35 24.28 26.19 4.57
N GLN A 36 23.59 27.29 4.31
CA GLN A 36 22.94 27.57 3.02
C GLN A 36 23.94 27.68 1.87
N ALA A 37 25.16 28.17 2.11
CA ALA A 37 26.22 28.23 1.11
C ALA A 37 26.60 26.85 0.54
N VAL A 38 26.30 25.76 1.26
CA VAL A 38 26.58 24.38 0.82
C VAL A 38 25.51 23.83 -0.12
N PHE A 39 24.32 24.44 -0.18
CA PHE A 39 23.17 23.86 -0.89
C PHE A 39 23.40 23.59 -2.38
N PRO A 40 24.07 24.46 -3.17
CA PRO A 40 24.40 24.14 -4.56
C PRO A 40 25.25 22.87 -4.68
N SER A 41 26.27 22.73 -3.83
CA SER A 41 27.10 21.51 -3.79
C SER A 41 26.30 20.27 -3.39
N LEU A 42 25.31 20.43 -2.50
CA LEU A 42 24.43 19.33 -2.08
C LEU A 42 23.49 18.90 -3.20
N LEU A 43 23.02 19.82 -4.05
CA LEU A 43 22.24 19.50 -5.25
C LEU A 43 23.05 18.71 -6.29
N ASP A 44 24.31 19.09 -6.50
CA ASP A 44 25.20 18.34 -7.40
C ASP A 44 25.47 16.92 -6.90
N ILE A 45 25.66 16.76 -5.58
CA ILE A 45 25.78 15.45 -4.95
C ILE A 45 24.49 14.66 -5.14
N ALA A 46 23.34 15.28 -4.87
CA ALA A 46 22.04 14.65 -5.01
C ALA A 46 21.82 14.16 -6.44
N LYS A 47 22.12 14.99 -7.46
CA LYS A 47 22.08 14.58 -8.87
C LYS A 47 22.95 13.35 -9.13
N ALA A 48 24.21 13.35 -8.70
CA ALA A 48 25.11 12.21 -8.90
C ALA A 48 24.62 10.93 -8.21
N LYS A 49 24.00 11.05 -7.03
CA LYS A 49 23.47 9.90 -6.25
C LYS A 49 22.06 9.47 -6.65
N LEU A 50 21.37 10.25 -7.49
CA LEU A 50 20.14 9.81 -8.13
C LEU A 50 20.41 8.85 -9.30
N PHE A 51 21.62 8.81 -9.86
CA PHE A 51 22.00 7.79 -10.83
C PHE A 51 22.16 6.42 -10.18
N LYS A 52 21.86 5.35 -10.92
CA LYS A 52 22.11 4.00 -10.43
C LYS A 52 23.64 3.81 -10.36
N VAL A 53 24.17 3.60 -9.15
CA VAL A 53 25.60 3.39 -8.92
C VAL A 53 26.05 2.06 -9.55
N GLY A 54 27.32 1.96 -9.96
CA GLY A 54 27.90 0.78 -10.59
C GLY A 54 27.64 -0.49 -9.79
N HIS A 55 27.20 -1.53 -10.50
CA HIS A 55 26.78 -2.80 -9.92
C HIS A 55 27.98 -3.51 -9.26
N PRO A 56 27.82 -4.27 -8.16
CA PRO A 56 28.91 -5.02 -7.53
C PRO A 56 29.66 -5.97 -8.50
N GLU A 57 28.97 -6.42 -9.55
CA GLU A 57 29.49 -7.34 -10.57
C GLU A 57 30.19 -6.64 -11.74
N GLU A 58 30.07 -5.32 -11.86
CA GLU A 58 30.81 -4.55 -12.87
C GLU A 58 32.26 -4.36 -12.41
N GLU A 59 33.23 -4.64 -13.27
CA GLU A 59 34.67 -4.49 -12.95
C GLU A 59 35.20 -3.07 -13.22
N ASP A 60 34.45 -2.26 -13.99
CA ASP A 60 34.95 -1.02 -14.58
C ASP A 60 34.64 0.26 -13.77
N SER A 61 33.88 0.16 -12.67
CA SER A 61 33.52 1.33 -11.86
C SER A 61 34.22 1.29 -10.48
N PRO A 62 34.89 2.37 -10.04
CA PRO A 62 35.53 2.39 -8.73
C PRO A 62 34.52 2.30 -7.54
N GLY A 63 33.24 2.63 -7.77
CA GLY A 63 32.15 2.35 -6.83
C GLY A 63 31.81 0.86 -6.70
N SER A 64 32.01 0.06 -7.75
CA SER A 64 31.70 -1.38 -7.75
C SER A 64 32.60 -2.17 -6.78
N VAL A 65 33.85 -1.72 -6.58
CA VAL A 65 34.79 -2.31 -5.62
C VAL A 65 34.24 -2.21 -4.20
N PHE A 66 33.82 -1.01 -3.78
CA PHE A 66 33.22 -0.82 -2.45
C PHE A 66 31.90 -1.58 -2.30
N ASN A 67 31.06 -1.58 -3.34
CA ASN A 67 29.78 -2.27 -3.29
C ASN A 67 29.96 -3.81 -3.18
N ARG A 68 31.05 -4.38 -3.71
CA ARG A 68 31.39 -5.80 -3.57
C ARG A 68 31.88 -6.15 -2.16
N GLU A 69 32.55 -5.21 -1.49
CA GLU A 69 32.95 -5.37 -0.10
C GLU A 69 31.77 -5.18 0.87
N ASP A 70 30.89 -4.21 0.59
CA ASP A 70 29.79 -3.82 1.47
C ASP A 70 28.57 -4.75 1.37
N PHE A 71 28.33 -5.40 0.22
CA PHE A 71 27.12 -6.17 -0.04
C PHE A 71 27.41 -7.61 -0.43
N ASN A 72 26.67 -8.54 0.18
CA ASN A 72 26.83 -9.98 -0.06
C ASN A 72 25.95 -10.48 -1.21
N SER A 73 25.04 -9.64 -1.74
CA SER A 73 24.14 -9.99 -2.83
C SER A 73 23.66 -8.75 -3.61
N GLU A 74 23.31 -8.92 -4.89
CA GLU A 74 22.65 -7.88 -5.71
C GLU A 74 21.37 -7.35 -5.04
N ARG A 75 20.64 -8.22 -4.31
CA ARG A 75 19.41 -7.83 -3.62
C ARG A 75 19.68 -6.83 -2.50
N GLU A 76 20.71 -7.09 -1.70
CA GLU A 76 21.11 -6.18 -0.62
C GLU A 76 21.54 -4.84 -1.21
N PHE A 77 22.38 -4.87 -2.24
CA PHE A 77 22.79 -3.69 -2.99
C PHE A 77 21.59 -2.90 -3.54
N THR A 78 20.67 -3.55 -4.26
CA THR A 78 19.52 -2.89 -4.89
C THR A 78 18.57 -2.29 -3.85
N SER A 79 18.38 -2.98 -2.71
CA SER A 79 17.58 -2.48 -1.59
C SER A 79 18.21 -1.21 -0.99
N VAL A 80 19.50 -1.24 -0.66
CA VAL A 80 20.17 -0.09 -0.04
C VAL A 80 20.32 1.05 -1.05
N ASN A 81 20.61 0.78 -2.31
CA ASN A 81 20.61 1.78 -3.38
C ASN A 81 19.23 2.47 -3.51
N GLY A 82 18.14 1.70 -3.46
CA GLY A 82 16.78 2.25 -3.40
C GLY A 82 16.54 3.15 -2.19
N GLN A 83 17.02 2.76 -1.01
CA GLN A 83 16.94 3.57 0.21
C GLN A 83 17.73 4.88 0.09
N VAL A 84 18.99 4.82 -0.36
CA VAL A 84 19.83 6.00 -0.55
C VAL A 84 19.20 6.97 -1.55
N ARG A 85 18.68 6.48 -2.69
CA ARG A 85 17.96 7.34 -3.65
C ARG A 85 16.73 7.98 -3.01
N GLY A 86 15.97 7.22 -2.20
CA GLY A 86 14.82 7.75 -1.45
C GLY A 86 15.19 8.85 -0.45
N GLU A 87 16.27 8.66 0.30
CA GLU A 87 16.80 9.65 1.24
C GLU A 87 17.32 10.91 0.51
N VAL A 88 17.98 10.75 -0.63
CA VAL A 88 18.42 11.86 -1.49
C VAL A 88 17.23 12.65 -2.02
N MET A 89 16.16 11.97 -2.44
CA MET A 89 14.89 12.65 -2.80
C MET A 89 14.32 13.42 -1.61
N ASP A 90 14.40 12.88 -0.39
CA ASP A 90 13.97 13.62 0.80
C ASP A 90 14.84 14.85 1.07
N ILE A 91 16.15 14.79 0.83
CA ILE A 91 17.03 15.97 0.91
C ILE A 91 16.57 17.04 -0.10
N ILE A 92 16.31 16.66 -1.36
CA ILE A 92 15.81 17.57 -2.41
C ILE A 92 14.47 18.19 -2.01
N ARG A 93 13.57 17.41 -1.41
CA ARG A 93 12.27 17.89 -0.90
C ARG A 93 12.44 18.98 0.16
N HIS A 94 13.36 18.80 1.11
CA HIS A 94 13.62 19.83 2.14
C HIS A 94 14.31 21.06 1.54
N LEU A 95 15.27 20.87 0.63
CA LEU A 95 15.90 21.98 -0.10
C LEU A 95 14.88 22.79 -0.89
N THR A 96 13.88 22.14 -1.49
CA THR A 96 12.81 22.81 -2.24
C THR A 96 11.90 23.64 -1.33
N MET A 97 11.64 23.20 -0.09
CA MET A 97 10.90 24.02 0.87
C MET A 97 11.66 25.29 1.26
N LEU A 98 12.99 25.26 1.24
CA LEU A 98 13.85 26.40 1.61
C LEU A 98 14.15 27.32 0.40
N HIS A 99 14.44 26.75 -0.77
CA HIS A 99 14.84 27.45 -1.98
C HIS A 99 14.12 26.93 -3.23
N PRO A 100 12.79 27.10 -3.32
CA PRO A 100 11.97 26.51 -4.37
C PRO A 100 12.36 26.92 -5.79
N VAL A 101 12.75 28.19 -5.97
CA VAL A 101 13.17 28.70 -7.29
C VAL A 101 14.48 28.04 -7.71
N ALA A 102 15.50 28.05 -6.84
CA ALA A 102 16.82 27.51 -7.18
C ALA A 102 16.78 26.01 -7.49
N THR A 103 16.02 25.22 -6.71
CA THR A 103 15.87 23.78 -6.97
C THR A 103 15.12 23.51 -8.26
N PHE A 104 14.08 24.30 -8.57
CA PHE A 104 13.39 24.18 -9.85
C PHE A 104 14.29 24.55 -11.04
N LEU A 105 15.00 25.69 -10.99
CA LEU A 105 15.88 26.13 -12.07
C LEU A 105 16.98 25.10 -12.37
N TYR A 106 17.53 24.45 -11.35
CA TYR A 106 18.49 23.36 -11.52
C TYR A 106 17.88 22.17 -12.28
N GLY A 107 16.66 21.77 -11.92
CA GLY A 107 15.92 20.71 -12.62
C GLY A 107 15.54 21.09 -14.05
N ALA A 108 15.14 22.34 -14.28
CA ALA A 108 14.79 22.87 -15.60
C ALA A 108 16.01 22.89 -16.53
N ASP A 109 17.17 23.36 -16.05
CA ASP A 109 18.42 23.33 -16.82
C ASP A 109 18.81 21.90 -17.20
N TRP A 110 18.74 20.98 -16.22
CA TRP A 110 19.05 19.58 -16.45
C TRP A 110 18.09 18.95 -17.48
N LEU A 111 16.78 19.19 -17.37
CA LEU A 111 15.79 18.71 -18.33
C LEU A 111 16.06 19.23 -19.74
N LEU A 112 16.19 20.54 -19.93
CA LEU A 112 16.43 21.14 -21.24
C LEU A 112 17.77 20.64 -21.85
N GLN A 113 18.79 20.45 -21.02
CA GLN A 113 20.04 19.86 -21.46
C GLN A 113 19.88 18.38 -21.85
N ARG A 114 19.08 17.58 -21.13
CA ARG A 114 18.83 16.17 -21.50
C ARG A 114 18.02 16.05 -22.78
N VAL A 115 17.00 16.89 -22.95
CA VAL A 115 16.20 16.94 -24.18
C VAL A 115 17.11 17.19 -25.39
N SER A 116 17.96 18.21 -25.34
CA SER A 116 18.88 18.54 -26.44
C SER A 116 19.95 17.47 -26.72
N GLN A 117 20.28 16.63 -25.74
CA GLN A 117 21.24 15.53 -25.89
C GLN A 117 20.57 14.20 -26.26
N THR A 118 19.25 14.12 -26.24
CA THR A 118 18.53 12.91 -26.66
C THR A 118 18.53 12.86 -28.18
N PRO A 119 19.17 11.86 -28.80
CA PRO A 119 19.31 11.81 -30.25
C PRO A 119 17.97 11.49 -30.92
N ALA A 120 17.84 11.89 -32.19
CA ALA A 120 16.66 11.55 -32.98
C ALA A 120 16.49 10.01 -33.11
N PRO A 121 15.26 9.49 -33.28
CA PRO A 121 14.96 8.05 -33.27
C PRO A 121 15.76 7.18 -34.25
N ASP A 122 16.30 7.76 -35.31
CA ASP A 122 17.02 7.04 -36.38
C ASP A 122 18.54 7.04 -36.18
N VAL A 123 19.06 7.76 -35.19
CA VAL A 123 20.48 7.78 -34.86
C VAL A 123 20.83 6.53 -34.05
N LYS A 124 21.78 5.75 -34.55
CA LYS A 124 22.31 4.59 -33.82
C LYS A 124 23.30 5.08 -32.77
N ILE A 125 23.05 4.69 -31.52
CA ILE A 125 23.94 4.91 -30.38
C ILE A 125 24.42 3.56 -29.84
N SER A 126 25.55 3.55 -29.15
CA SER A 126 26.06 2.32 -28.52
C SER A 126 25.16 1.86 -27.37
N ALA A 127 25.27 0.59 -26.98
CA ALA A 127 24.52 0.03 -25.86
C ALA A 127 24.87 0.74 -24.54
N GLN A 128 26.15 1.04 -24.31
CA GLN A 128 26.63 1.75 -23.10
C GLN A 128 26.08 3.18 -23.03
N GLU A 129 26.05 3.91 -24.15
CA GLU A 129 25.46 5.25 -24.20
C GLU A 129 23.95 5.22 -23.99
N THR A 130 23.27 4.19 -24.50
CA THR A 130 21.83 3.98 -24.28
C THR A 130 21.54 3.76 -22.79
N GLU A 131 22.29 2.90 -22.13
CA GLU A 131 22.14 2.61 -20.70
C GLU A 131 22.40 3.85 -19.84
N LYS A 132 23.49 4.57 -20.11
CA LYS A 132 23.79 5.84 -19.43
C LYS A 132 22.64 6.85 -19.59
N MET A 133 22.10 6.98 -20.80
CA MET A 133 20.97 7.87 -21.07
C MET A 133 19.70 7.44 -20.32
N ILE A 134 19.41 6.14 -20.22
CA ILE A 134 18.30 5.61 -19.40
C ILE A 134 18.48 6.02 -17.94
N GLN A 135 19.67 5.83 -17.37
CA GLN A 135 19.96 6.20 -15.98
C GLN A 135 19.86 7.72 -15.74
N GLU A 136 20.29 8.54 -16.70
CA GLU A 136 20.20 9.99 -16.60
C GLU A 136 18.75 10.49 -16.63
N TRP A 137 17.92 9.95 -17.52
CA TRP A 137 16.48 10.24 -17.57
C TRP A 137 15.76 9.77 -16.30
N ASP A 138 16.07 8.56 -15.82
CA ASP A 138 15.52 7.99 -14.58
C ASP A 138 15.92 8.78 -13.31
N GLY A 139 17.11 9.38 -13.31
CA GLY A 139 17.55 10.30 -12.26
C GLY A 139 16.81 11.64 -12.32
N LEU A 140 16.67 12.20 -13.53
CA LEU A 140 15.98 13.47 -13.75
C LEU A 140 14.51 13.41 -13.34
N THR A 141 13.80 12.33 -13.67
CA THR A 141 12.38 12.17 -13.29
C THR A 141 12.18 12.15 -11.79
N ARG A 142 13.03 11.42 -11.06
CA ARG A 142 13.02 11.41 -9.58
C ARG A 142 13.33 12.77 -8.99
N TYR A 143 14.26 13.51 -9.59
CA TYR A 143 14.57 14.87 -9.17
C TYR A 143 13.34 15.78 -9.32
N LEU A 144 12.73 15.79 -10.51
CA LEU A 144 11.54 16.59 -10.79
C LEU A 144 10.36 16.20 -9.89
N ASP A 145 10.11 14.91 -9.68
CA ASP A 145 9.06 14.45 -8.76
C ASP A 145 9.32 14.94 -7.32
N ALA A 146 10.57 14.83 -6.83
CA ALA A 146 10.93 15.30 -5.50
C ALA A 146 10.69 16.82 -5.35
N VAL A 147 11.14 17.64 -6.31
CA VAL A 147 10.90 19.09 -6.32
C VAL A 147 9.40 19.39 -6.37
N MET A 148 8.69 18.83 -7.35
CA MET A 148 7.29 19.16 -7.60
C MET A 148 6.35 18.68 -6.48
N SER A 149 6.72 17.62 -5.75
CA SER A 149 5.98 17.15 -4.56
C SER A 149 5.95 18.16 -3.39
N ARG A 150 6.85 19.16 -3.40
CA ARG A 150 6.98 20.19 -2.36
C ARG A 150 6.78 21.61 -2.86
N PHE A 151 7.07 21.91 -4.13
CA PHE A 151 6.95 23.27 -4.68
C PHE A 151 5.61 23.95 -4.36
N PHE A 152 4.49 23.26 -4.60
CA PHE A 152 3.14 23.80 -4.32
C PHE A 152 2.73 23.81 -2.84
N LYS A 153 3.63 23.39 -1.93
CA LYS A 153 3.42 23.45 -0.48
C LYS A 153 4.17 24.61 0.17
N VAL A 154 4.94 25.38 -0.61
CA VAL A 154 5.61 26.59 -0.14
C VAL A 154 4.60 27.72 -0.10
N ASP A 155 4.54 28.51 0.99
CA ASP A 155 3.48 29.49 1.22
C ASP A 155 3.36 30.55 0.10
N ASN A 156 4.47 30.98 -0.50
CA ASN A 156 4.52 32.02 -1.54
C ASN A 156 4.59 31.46 -2.97
N TYR A 157 4.14 30.22 -3.21
CA TYR A 157 4.25 29.60 -4.55
C TYR A 157 3.52 30.38 -5.65
N GLU A 158 2.35 30.98 -5.37
CA GLU A 158 1.59 31.79 -6.35
C GLU A 158 2.41 33.02 -6.81
N GLU A 159 3.10 33.70 -5.89
CA GLU A 159 3.96 34.84 -6.22
C GLU A 159 5.15 34.40 -7.08
N ILE A 160 5.78 33.27 -6.74
CA ILE A 160 6.90 32.70 -7.49
C ILE A 160 6.49 32.42 -8.95
N ILE A 161 5.32 31.84 -9.14
CA ILE A 161 4.79 31.46 -10.47
C ILE A 161 4.68 32.68 -11.39
N HIS A 162 4.27 33.82 -10.85
CA HIS A 162 4.14 35.07 -11.62
C HIS A 162 5.41 35.94 -11.63
N SER A 163 6.46 35.54 -10.90
CA SER A 163 7.71 36.29 -10.82
C SER A 163 8.61 36.12 -12.05
N GLN A 164 9.45 37.12 -12.28
CA GLN A 164 10.57 37.05 -13.22
C GLN A 164 11.75 36.32 -12.58
N VAL A 165 12.34 35.37 -13.31
CA VAL A 165 13.52 34.63 -12.89
C VAL A 165 14.62 34.73 -13.94
N THR A 166 15.87 34.80 -13.48
CA THR A 166 17.02 34.76 -14.36
C THR A 166 17.39 33.31 -14.65
N PHE A 167 17.21 32.87 -15.88
CA PHE A 167 17.58 31.54 -16.35
C PHE A 167 18.54 31.64 -17.53
N ARG A 168 19.71 30.99 -17.45
CA ARG A 168 20.79 31.03 -18.47
C ARG A 168 21.16 32.46 -18.94
N GLY A 169 21.09 33.44 -18.03
CA GLY A 169 21.40 34.85 -18.31
C GLY A 169 20.27 35.67 -18.93
N THR A 170 19.10 35.06 -19.16
CA THR A 170 17.88 35.74 -19.66
C THR A 170 16.81 35.85 -18.57
N SER A 171 16.10 36.97 -18.52
CA SER A 171 14.92 37.15 -17.65
C SER A 171 13.71 36.54 -18.34
N VAL A 172 13.03 35.62 -17.67
CA VAL A 172 11.85 34.92 -18.16
C VAL A 172 10.85 34.77 -17.01
N THR A 173 9.55 34.79 -17.31
CA THR A 173 8.54 34.53 -16.29
C THR A 173 8.62 33.06 -15.88
N PHE A 174 8.49 32.74 -14.58
CA PHE A 174 8.62 31.36 -14.10
C PHE A 174 7.68 30.38 -14.85
N VAL A 175 6.42 30.77 -15.09
CA VAL A 175 5.45 29.97 -15.87
C VAL A 175 5.90 29.73 -17.31
N GLU A 176 6.54 30.70 -17.95
CA GLU A 176 7.01 30.57 -19.34
C GLU A 176 8.18 29.58 -19.43
N LEU A 177 9.07 29.59 -18.44
CA LEU A 177 10.15 28.59 -18.35
C LEU A 177 9.57 27.18 -18.15
N VAL A 178 8.58 27.02 -17.27
CA VAL A 178 7.90 25.73 -17.10
C VAL A 178 7.23 25.28 -18.40
N ARG A 179 6.58 26.20 -19.11
CA ARG A 179 5.97 25.95 -20.42
C ARG A 179 7.02 25.44 -21.42
N GLU A 180 8.18 26.09 -21.50
CA GLU A 180 9.31 25.66 -22.32
C GLU A 180 9.75 24.23 -21.95
N CYS A 181 9.89 23.93 -20.66
CA CYS A 181 10.24 22.60 -20.17
C CYS A 181 9.23 21.52 -20.63
N ILE A 182 7.92 21.80 -20.51
CA ILE A 182 6.88 20.87 -20.96
C ILE A 182 6.96 20.67 -22.48
N GLN A 183 7.01 21.75 -23.25
CA GLN A 183 7.10 21.69 -24.71
C GLN A 183 8.35 20.94 -25.20
N ALA A 184 9.51 21.21 -24.58
CA ALA A 184 10.75 20.52 -24.87
C ALA A 184 10.63 19.00 -24.61
N ALA A 185 10.03 18.60 -23.48
CA ALA A 185 9.80 17.20 -23.16
C ALA A 185 8.80 16.52 -24.12
N LEU A 186 7.76 17.23 -24.57
CA LEU A 186 6.80 16.71 -25.57
C LEU A 186 7.48 16.37 -26.90
N ASN A 187 8.51 17.13 -27.28
CA ASN A 187 9.25 16.94 -28.53
C ASN A 187 10.25 15.77 -28.47
N VAL A 188 10.44 15.12 -27.32
CA VAL A 188 11.35 13.97 -27.20
C VAL A 188 10.69 12.73 -27.78
N ASP A 189 11.20 12.24 -28.90
CA ASP A 189 10.85 10.93 -29.46
C ASP A 189 12.04 9.97 -29.33
N SER A 190 11.77 8.72 -28.95
CA SER A 190 12.81 7.69 -28.78
C SER A 190 12.27 6.31 -29.16
N LYS A 191 13.15 5.44 -29.67
CA LYS A 191 12.86 4.00 -29.87
C LYS A 191 13.12 3.17 -28.61
N VAL A 192 13.65 3.79 -27.55
CA VAL A 192 13.95 3.13 -26.27
C VAL A 192 12.76 3.28 -25.32
N PRO A 193 12.08 2.19 -24.93
CA PRO A 193 10.86 2.26 -24.10
C PRO A 193 11.06 2.91 -22.73
N ASP A 194 12.20 2.66 -22.07
CA ASP A 194 12.52 3.21 -20.75
C ASP A 194 12.61 4.74 -20.77
N ILE A 195 13.14 5.30 -21.86
CA ILE A 195 13.23 6.76 -22.06
C ILE A 195 11.83 7.34 -22.22
N LEU A 196 10.97 6.71 -23.02
CA LEU A 196 9.57 7.17 -23.16
C LEU A 196 8.82 7.08 -21.82
N SER A 197 9.09 6.05 -21.01
CA SER A 197 8.56 5.95 -19.65
C SER A 197 9.01 7.13 -18.79
N SER A 198 10.32 7.43 -18.80
CA SER A 198 10.87 8.56 -18.05
C SER A 198 10.37 9.92 -18.56
N VAL A 199 10.26 10.13 -19.86
CA VAL A 199 9.70 11.36 -20.43
C VAL A 199 8.25 11.53 -19.98
N THR A 200 7.46 10.46 -20.00
CA THR A 200 6.07 10.46 -19.50
C THR A 200 6.04 10.88 -18.03
N ASP A 201 6.93 10.33 -17.18
CA ASP A 201 7.00 10.67 -15.76
C ASP A 201 7.48 12.11 -15.51
N ALA A 202 8.44 12.61 -16.30
CA ALA A 202 8.91 14.00 -16.23
C ALA A 202 7.79 14.99 -16.56
N ILE A 203 7.02 14.72 -17.63
CA ILE A 203 5.86 15.55 -17.98
C ILE A 203 4.80 15.46 -16.88
N GLN A 204 4.52 14.27 -16.33
CA GLN A 204 3.58 14.07 -15.22
C GLN A 204 3.94 14.83 -13.94
N ALA A 205 5.24 15.01 -13.65
CA ALA A 205 5.69 15.82 -12.52
C ALA A 205 5.33 17.30 -12.70
N LEU A 206 5.29 17.79 -13.95
CA LEU A 206 4.99 19.18 -14.30
C LEU A 206 3.49 19.46 -14.52
N TYR A 207 2.63 18.43 -14.50
CA TYR A 207 1.16 18.58 -14.67
C TYR A 207 0.52 19.68 -13.83
N PRO A 208 0.87 19.88 -12.55
CA PRO A 208 0.24 20.94 -11.75
C PRO A 208 0.31 22.34 -12.37
N PHE A 209 1.21 22.60 -13.32
CA PHE A 209 1.30 23.86 -14.05
C PHE A 209 0.38 23.98 -15.27
N LEU A 210 -0.25 22.89 -15.72
CA LEU A 210 -1.24 22.92 -16.82
C LEU A 210 -2.46 23.79 -16.47
N LYS A 211 -2.72 24.07 -15.18
CA LYS A 211 -3.74 25.06 -14.78
C LYS A 211 -3.43 26.48 -15.30
N TYR A 212 -2.15 26.81 -15.50
CA TYR A 212 -1.68 28.11 -16.00
C TYR A 212 -1.39 28.11 -17.51
N SER A 213 -1.16 26.95 -18.12
CA SER A 213 -0.96 26.77 -19.57
C SER A 213 -1.93 25.73 -20.12
N LYS A 214 -3.22 26.07 -20.08
CA LYS A 214 -4.33 25.16 -20.47
C LYS A 214 -4.28 24.76 -21.95
N ASP A 215 -3.69 25.61 -22.78
CA ASP A 215 -3.46 25.39 -24.21
C ASP A 215 -2.62 24.13 -24.49
N LEU A 216 -1.68 23.79 -23.61
CA LEU A 216 -0.83 22.60 -23.76
C LEU A 216 -1.53 21.27 -23.46
N LEU A 217 -2.71 21.30 -22.83
CA LEU A 217 -3.38 20.08 -22.36
C LEU A 217 -3.60 19.06 -23.49
N MET A 218 -4.03 19.53 -24.66
CA MET A 218 -4.29 18.66 -25.80
C MET A 218 -3.00 18.08 -26.39
N ASP A 219 -1.90 18.83 -26.37
CA ASP A 219 -0.61 18.34 -26.87
C ASP A 219 0.02 17.32 -25.92
N VAL A 220 -0.13 17.53 -24.61
CA VAL A 220 0.21 16.52 -23.60
C VAL A 220 -0.60 15.25 -23.82
N LEU A 221 -1.92 15.37 -24.01
CA LEU A 221 -2.79 14.22 -24.23
C LEU A 221 -2.42 13.45 -25.52
N LYS A 222 -2.15 14.17 -26.62
CA LYS A 222 -1.67 13.56 -27.87
C LYS A 222 -0.36 12.80 -27.66
N LYS A 223 0.60 13.37 -26.92
CA LYS A 223 1.86 12.69 -26.60
C LYS A 223 1.63 11.42 -25.79
N MET A 224 0.72 11.43 -24.80
CA MET A 224 0.42 10.22 -24.05
C MET A 224 -0.17 9.13 -24.95
N PHE A 225 -1.11 9.47 -25.85
CA PHE A 225 -1.65 8.51 -26.81
C PHE A 225 -0.61 7.98 -27.81
N GLN A 226 0.35 8.81 -28.23
CA GLN A 226 1.49 8.38 -29.04
C GLN A 226 2.30 7.29 -28.32
N VAL A 227 2.54 7.45 -27.02
CA VAL A 227 3.25 6.44 -26.20
C VAL A 227 2.38 5.19 -25.97
N VAL A 228 1.07 5.33 -25.78
CA VAL A 228 0.14 4.18 -25.69
C VAL A 228 0.16 3.32 -26.97
N LEU A 229 0.36 3.94 -28.12
CA LEU A 229 0.47 3.29 -29.43
C LEU A 229 1.91 2.91 -29.80
N PHE A 230 2.88 3.11 -28.91
CA PHE A 230 4.29 2.83 -29.19
C PHE A 230 4.50 1.36 -29.56
N ASN A 231 5.25 1.14 -30.66
CA ASN A 231 5.56 -0.17 -31.22
C ASN A 231 4.31 -1.02 -31.59
N THR A 232 3.22 -0.35 -32.00
CA THR A 232 2.04 -1.01 -32.56
C THR A 232 2.21 -1.17 -34.07
N THR A 233 2.30 -2.41 -34.56
CA THR A 233 2.52 -2.72 -35.99
C THR A 233 1.21 -2.92 -36.78
N GLY A 234 0.06 -2.76 -36.15
CA GLY A 234 -1.24 -3.14 -36.72
C GLY A 234 -1.50 -4.65 -36.74
N GLU A 235 -0.50 -5.47 -36.43
CA GLU A 235 -0.66 -6.91 -36.24
C GLU A 235 -0.98 -7.26 -34.76
N PRO A 236 -1.89 -8.24 -34.52
CA PRO A 236 -2.44 -8.54 -33.18
C PRO A 236 -1.41 -9.06 -32.16
N LYS A 237 -0.26 -9.54 -32.60
CA LYS A 237 0.77 -10.15 -31.75
C LYS A 237 2.06 -9.34 -31.67
N GLY A 238 2.00 -8.03 -31.98
CA GLY A 238 3.18 -7.16 -32.02
C GLY A 238 4.18 -7.53 -30.92
N PRO A 239 5.49 -7.70 -31.23
CA PRO A 239 6.46 -8.27 -30.30
C PRO A 239 6.78 -7.25 -29.22
N TRP A 240 5.85 -7.06 -28.28
CA TRP A 240 5.99 -6.10 -27.20
C TRP A 240 6.87 -6.71 -26.12
N SER A 241 8.07 -6.17 -25.97
CA SER A 241 8.88 -6.47 -24.80
C SER A 241 8.15 -6.00 -23.53
N PRO A 242 8.51 -6.57 -22.36
CA PRO A 242 8.01 -6.08 -21.08
C PRO A 242 8.21 -4.57 -20.89
N ASP A 243 9.31 -4.01 -21.40
CA ASP A 243 9.62 -2.57 -21.31
C ASP A 243 8.68 -1.72 -22.18
N VAL A 244 8.28 -2.21 -23.36
CA VAL A 244 7.24 -1.58 -24.19
C VAL A 244 5.90 -1.56 -23.43
N LEU A 245 5.50 -2.70 -22.88
CA LEU A 245 4.27 -2.78 -22.07
C LEU A 245 4.35 -1.92 -20.80
N HIS A 246 5.55 -1.70 -20.26
CA HIS A 246 5.77 -0.79 -19.14
C HIS A 246 5.53 0.66 -19.55
N ALA A 247 6.17 1.12 -20.63
CA ALA A 247 5.99 2.49 -21.15
C ALA A 247 4.53 2.82 -21.48
N ARG A 248 3.83 1.88 -22.13
CA ARG A 248 2.41 2.02 -22.47
C ARG A 248 1.52 2.15 -21.23
N ARG A 249 1.80 1.38 -20.17
CA ARG A 249 1.10 1.47 -18.88
C ARG A 249 1.34 2.80 -18.18
N HIS A 250 2.57 3.32 -18.21
CA HIS A 250 2.89 4.65 -17.67
C HIS A 250 2.04 5.72 -18.37
N ALA A 251 1.96 5.68 -19.70
CA ALA A 251 1.13 6.61 -20.46
C ALA A 251 -0.38 6.47 -20.17
N CYS A 252 -0.91 5.24 -20.02
CA CYS A 252 -2.30 5.03 -19.61
C CYS A 252 -2.58 5.61 -18.21
N GLY A 253 -1.67 5.42 -17.25
CA GLY A 253 -1.76 6.02 -15.91
C GLY A 253 -1.71 7.55 -15.95
N ALA A 254 -0.88 8.11 -16.84
CA ALA A 254 -0.80 9.55 -17.07
C ALA A 254 -2.14 10.12 -17.58
N ILE A 255 -2.80 9.44 -18.51
CA ILE A 255 -4.13 9.82 -19.01
C ILE A 255 -5.17 9.80 -17.88
N ILE A 256 -5.17 8.79 -17.00
CA ILE A 256 -6.03 8.78 -15.80
C ILE A 256 -5.81 10.04 -14.95
N LYS A 257 -4.55 10.41 -14.70
CA LYS A 257 -4.21 11.60 -13.92
C LYS A 257 -4.73 12.87 -14.59
N ILE A 258 -4.60 12.98 -15.91
CA ILE A 258 -5.15 14.08 -16.71
C ILE A 258 -6.68 14.16 -16.55
N CYS A 259 -7.39 13.05 -16.74
CA CYS A 259 -8.86 13.00 -16.59
C CYS A 259 -9.31 13.40 -15.19
N LYS A 260 -8.54 13.02 -14.16
CA LYS A 260 -8.85 13.31 -12.76
C LYS A 260 -8.61 14.77 -12.39
N GLU A 261 -7.46 15.33 -12.77
CA GLU A 261 -7.03 16.67 -12.36
C GLU A 261 -7.56 17.77 -13.29
N PHE A 262 -7.71 17.50 -14.59
CA PHE A 262 -8.09 18.48 -15.62
C PHE A 262 -9.40 18.13 -16.33
N GLY A 263 -10.21 17.22 -15.78
CA GLY A 263 -11.43 16.73 -16.44
C GLY A 263 -12.44 17.81 -16.83
N GLU A 264 -12.48 18.95 -16.14
CA GLU A 264 -13.33 20.10 -16.51
C GLU A 264 -12.98 20.69 -17.88
N LEU A 265 -11.69 20.70 -18.23
CA LEU A 265 -11.21 21.17 -19.53
C LEU A 265 -11.48 20.14 -20.65
N LEU A 266 -11.74 18.88 -20.28
CA LEU A 266 -12.04 17.80 -21.23
C LEU A 266 -13.52 17.70 -21.58
N VAL A 267 -14.42 18.35 -20.82
CA VAL A 267 -15.88 18.31 -21.06
C VAL A 267 -16.26 18.65 -22.51
N PRO A 268 -15.71 19.72 -23.15
CA PRO A 268 -16.06 20.08 -24.52
C PRO A 268 -15.59 19.06 -25.57
N VAL A 269 -14.57 18.27 -25.25
CA VAL A 269 -13.93 17.30 -26.17
C VAL A 269 -14.17 15.85 -25.75
N PHE A 270 -15.09 15.61 -24.81
CA PHE A 270 -15.33 14.28 -24.24
C PHE A 270 -15.77 13.26 -25.30
N ASP A 271 -16.65 13.65 -26.22
CA ASP A 271 -17.11 12.73 -27.28
C ASP A 271 -15.97 12.35 -28.23
N ALA A 272 -15.11 13.30 -28.62
CA ALA A 272 -13.92 13.01 -29.41
C ALA A 272 -12.92 12.11 -28.67
N LEU A 273 -12.74 12.32 -27.35
CA LEU A 273 -11.91 11.46 -26.50
C LEU A 273 -12.48 10.04 -26.41
N LYS A 274 -13.79 9.92 -26.24
CA LYS A 274 -14.53 8.65 -26.21
C LYS A 274 -14.38 7.89 -27.52
N GLU A 275 -14.61 8.54 -28.66
CA GLU A 275 -14.44 7.96 -29.99
C GLU A 275 -13.00 7.51 -30.24
N HIS A 276 -12.03 8.34 -29.86
CA HIS A 276 -10.61 8.00 -29.99
C HIS A 276 -10.28 6.73 -29.17
N ILE A 277 -10.62 6.69 -27.88
CA ILE A 277 -10.36 5.52 -27.02
C ILE A 277 -11.10 4.28 -27.54
N GLN A 278 -12.35 4.41 -27.99
CA GLN A 278 -13.10 3.29 -28.58
C GLN A 278 -12.45 2.77 -29.86
N SER A 279 -11.87 3.64 -30.69
CA SER A 279 -11.12 3.22 -31.88
C SER A 279 -9.89 2.38 -31.54
N LEU A 280 -9.26 2.62 -30.38
CA LEU A 280 -8.13 1.82 -29.89
C LEU A 280 -8.53 0.39 -29.46
N PHE A 281 -9.83 0.15 -29.24
CA PHE A 281 -10.34 -1.16 -28.83
C PHE A 281 -10.69 -2.05 -30.03
N VAL A 282 -10.74 -1.47 -31.23
CA VAL A 282 -10.94 -2.20 -32.49
C VAL A 282 -9.67 -3.00 -32.79
N GLY A 283 -9.83 -4.30 -33.05
CA GLY A 283 -8.69 -5.23 -33.19
C GLY A 283 -7.97 -5.48 -31.86
N GLU A 284 -6.69 -5.81 -31.89
CA GLU A 284 -5.83 -6.03 -30.71
C GLU A 284 -4.75 -4.94 -30.56
N LEU A 285 -5.04 -3.69 -30.93
CA LEU A 285 -4.07 -2.57 -30.87
C LEU A 285 -3.55 -2.32 -29.44
N VAL A 286 -4.40 -2.53 -28.44
CA VAL A 286 -4.12 -2.29 -27.03
C VAL A 286 -4.39 -3.55 -26.19
N PRO A 287 -3.46 -3.97 -25.31
CA PRO A 287 -3.65 -5.09 -24.39
C PRO A 287 -4.88 -4.91 -23.49
N VAL A 288 -5.47 -6.02 -23.03
CA VAL A 288 -6.67 -6.00 -22.17
C VAL A 288 -6.52 -5.08 -20.97
N LYS A 289 -5.37 -5.12 -20.28
CA LYS A 289 -5.11 -4.29 -19.10
C LYS A 289 -5.17 -2.80 -19.41
N ASP A 290 -4.54 -2.38 -20.50
CA ASP A 290 -4.51 -0.99 -20.93
C ASP A 290 -5.92 -0.53 -21.36
N ARG A 291 -6.72 -1.41 -21.99
CA ARG A 291 -8.16 -1.11 -22.25
C ARG A 291 -8.94 -0.84 -20.97
N CYS A 292 -8.66 -1.58 -19.90
CA CYS A 292 -9.32 -1.38 -18.61
C CYS A 292 -8.94 -0.01 -18.03
N THR A 293 -7.66 0.35 -18.07
CA THR A 293 -7.15 1.64 -17.60
C THR A 293 -7.70 2.81 -18.42
N LEU A 294 -7.81 2.67 -19.75
CA LEU A 294 -8.42 3.69 -20.61
C LEU A 294 -9.93 3.81 -20.40
N THR A 295 -10.62 2.69 -20.16
CA THR A 295 -12.04 2.70 -19.78
C THR A 295 -12.24 3.39 -18.44
N GLU A 296 -11.37 3.13 -17.46
CA GLU A 296 -11.34 3.83 -16.18
C GLU A 296 -11.14 5.34 -16.39
N ALA A 297 -10.23 5.75 -17.27
CA ALA A 297 -10.01 7.15 -17.61
C ALA A 297 -11.26 7.83 -18.19
N LEU A 298 -12.02 7.13 -19.05
CA LEU A 298 -13.29 7.64 -19.58
C LEU A 298 -14.36 7.80 -18.49
N VAL A 299 -14.46 6.82 -17.58
CA VAL A 299 -15.38 6.93 -16.43
C VAL A 299 -15.00 8.12 -15.55
N ILE A 300 -13.71 8.32 -15.26
CA ILE A 300 -13.22 9.47 -14.49
C ILE A 300 -13.58 10.80 -15.17
N ALA A 301 -13.33 10.91 -16.47
CA ALA A 301 -13.67 12.10 -17.24
C ALA A 301 -15.19 12.35 -17.27
N SER A 302 -16.00 11.28 -17.35
CA SER A 302 -17.47 11.39 -17.35
C SER A 302 -18.04 12.00 -16.06
N ASN A 303 -17.31 11.90 -14.94
CA ASN A 303 -17.71 12.51 -13.66
C ASN A 303 -17.80 14.05 -13.71
N LYS A 304 -17.21 14.68 -14.73
CA LYS A 304 -17.25 16.13 -14.93
C LYS A 304 -18.35 16.59 -15.90
N LEU A 305 -19.09 15.65 -16.49
CA LEU A 305 -20.24 15.95 -17.36
C LEU A 305 -21.49 16.27 -16.53
N SER A 306 -22.55 16.73 -17.19
CA SER A 306 -23.88 16.79 -16.56
C SER A 306 -24.37 15.38 -16.22
N LYS A 307 -25.28 15.27 -15.24
CA LYS A 307 -25.81 14.00 -14.76
C LYS A 307 -26.44 13.16 -15.89
N GLU A 308 -27.16 13.82 -16.80
CA GLU A 308 -27.83 13.18 -17.93
C GLU A 308 -26.81 12.57 -18.89
N LYS A 309 -25.79 13.35 -19.29
CA LYS A 309 -24.73 12.90 -20.19
C LYS A 309 -23.86 11.81 -19.57
N GLN A 310 -23.58 11.90 -18.27
CA GLN A 310 -22.87 10.86 -17.55
C GLN A 310 -23.68 9.55 -17.54
N ASN A 311 -24.98 9.63 -17.26
CA ASN A 311 -25.85 8.46 -17.26
C ASN A 311 -25.97 7.84 -18.67
N GLU A 312 -26.13 8.66 -19.72
CA GLU A 312 -26.13 8.19 -21.12
C GLU A 312 -24.84 7.45 -21.47
N PHE A 313 -23.69 8.00 -21.09
CA PHE A 313 -22.39 7.35 -21.28
C PHE A 313 -22.30 6.01 -20.52
N LEU A 314 -22.73 5.97 -19.26
CA LEU A 314 -22.71 4.73 -18.46
C LEU A 314 -23.62 3.65 -19.06
N VAL A 315 -24.80 4.03 -19.56
CA VAL A 315 -25.71 3.11 -20.27
C VAL A 315 -25.03 2.58 -21.53
N GLN A 316 -24.43 3.45 -22.34
CA GLN A 316 -23.71 3.06 -23.56
C GLN A 316 -22.56 2.09 -23.27
N LEU A 317 -21.79 2.34 -22.20
CA LEU A 317 -20.65 1.51 -21.80
C LEU A 317 -21.07 0.15 -21.23
N LEU A 318 -22.08 0.13 -20.35
CA LEU A 318 -22.45 -1.08 -19.59
C LEU A 318 -23.46 -1.97 -20.30
N THR A 319 -24.22 -1.49 -21.28
CA THR A 319 -25.22 -2.31 -21.98
C THR A 319 -24.60 -3.52 -22.69
N PRO A 320 -23.52 -3.38 -23.49
CA PRO A 320 -22.88 -4.55 -24.12
C PRO A 320 -22.32 -5.53 -23.08
N VAL A 321 -21.75 -5.01 -21.99
CA VAL A 321 -21.25 -5.83 -20.88
C VAL A 321 -22.38 -6.59 -20.21
N ARG A 322 -23.52 -5.93 -19.97
CA ARG A 322 -24.70 -6.52 -19.33
C ARG A 322 -25.29 -7.66 -20.17
N GLU A 323 -25.47 -7.44 -21.47
CA GLU A 323 -26.02 -8.44 -22.39
C GLU A 323 -25.13 -9.69 -22.46
N MET A 324 -23.81 -9.49 -22.56
CA MET A 324 -22.85 -10.59 -22.56
C MET A 324 -22.79 -11.29 -21.18
N TRP A 325 -22.68 -10.53 -20.10
CA TRP A 325 -22.45 -11.02 -18.74
C TRP A 325 -23.64 -11.76 -18.14
N LEU A 326 -24.86 -11.31 -18.45
CA LEU A 326 -26.11 -11.94 -18.02
C LEU A 326 -26.64 -12.97 -19.03
N GLY A 327 -25.95 -13.17 -20.16
CA GLY A 327 -26.33 -14.15 -21.17
C GLY A 327 -26.17 -15.59 -20.68
N GLU A 328 -26.96 -16.51 -21.25
CA GLU A 328 -27.02 -17.93 -20.85
C GLU A 328 -25.65 -18.62 -20.90
N LYS A 329 -24.78 -18.24 -21.85
CA LYS A 329 -23.44 -18.81 -22.00
C LYS A 329 -22.56 -18.56 -20.76
N ILE A 330 -22.49 -17.31 -20.29
CA ILE A 330 -21.69 -16.96 -19.10
C ILE A 330 -22.37 -17.45 -17.82
N GLN A 331 -23.70 -17.29 -17.73
CA GLN A 331 -24.45 -17.73 -16.56
C GLN A 331 -24.35 -19.26 -16.35
N GLY A 332 -24.44 -20.04 -17.43
CA GLY A 332 -24.19 -21.48 -17.42
C GLY A 332 -22.76 -21.83 -17.00
N ALA A 333 -21.76 -21.09 -17.52
CA ALA A 333 -20.36 -21.29 -17.18
C ALA A 333 -20.05 -21.06 -15.69
N ILE A 334 -20.58 -20.00 -15.08
CA ILE A 334 -20.30 -19.65 -13.66
C ILE A 334 -21.27 -20.27 -12.66
N SER A 335 -22.21 -21.10 -13.11
CA SER A 335 -23.19 -21.76 -12.25
C SER A 335 -22.56 -22.83 -11.34
N SER A 336 -21.46 -23.46 -11.76
CA SER A 336 -20.72 -24.42 -10.97
C SER A 336 -19.21 -24.36 -11.25
N PRO A 337 -18.34 -24.74 -10.29
CA PRO A 337 -16.89 -24.74 -10.51
C PRO A 337 -16.44 -25.65 -11.65
N GLY A 338 -17.12 -26.79 -11.87
CA GLY A 338 -16.81 -27.71 -12.97
C GLY A 338 -17.15 -27.12 -14.33
N ASN A 339 -18.32 -26.48 -14.47
CA ASN A 339 -18.70 -25.77 -15.69
C ASN A 339 -17.71 -24.63 -15.98
N PHE A 340 -17.25 -23.93 -14.94
CA PHE A 340 -16.28 -22.86 -15.09
C PHE A 340 -14.94 -23.39 -15.62
N VAL A 341 -14.42 -24.47 -15.04
CA VAL A 341 -13.20 -25.16 -15.49
C VAL A 341 -13.30 -25.57 -16.97
N SER A 342 -14.44 -26.13 -17.37
CA SER A 342 -14.67 -26.52 -18.76
C SER A 342 -14.80 -25.32 -19.70
N PHE A 343 -15.48 -24.27 -19.26
CA PHE A 343 -15.66 -23.05 -20.04
C PHE A 343 -14.32 -22.35 -20.36
N ILE A 344 -13.42 -22.28 -19.38
CA ILE A 344 -12.08 -21.71 -19.55
C ILE A 344 -11.08 -22.70 -20.17
N GLY A 345 -11.48 -23.95 -20.40
CA GLY A 345 -10.67 -24.98 -21.07
C GLY A 345 -9.54 -25.55 -20.21
N MET A 346 -9.70 -25.60 -18.90
CA MET A 346 -8.72 -26.23 -17.99
C MET A 346 -8.86 -27.76 -17.91
N ASP A 347 -9.90 -28.32 -18.51
CA ASP A 347 -10.17 -29.76 -18.69
C ASP A 347 -9.59 -30.32 -20.01
N GLN A 348 -9.04 -29.46 -20.86
CA GLN A 348 -8.50 -29.81 -22.18
C GLN A 348 -6.98 -29.88 -22.18
N ASP A 349 -6.42 -30.53 -23.19
CA ASP A 349 -4.98 -30.59 -23.42
C ASP A 349 -4.39 -29.16 -23.63
N PRO A 350 -3.40 -28.74 -22.83
CA PRO A 350 -2.81 -27.41 -22.93
C PRO A 350 -2.17 -27.10 -24.29
N SER A 351 -1.68 -28.12 -25.01
CA SER A 351 -0.96 -27.94 -26.28
C SER A 351 -1.78 -27.25 -27.37
N GLY A 352 -3.12 -27.39 -27.32
CA GLY A 352 -4.07 -26.77 -28.25
C GLY A 352 -4.53 -25.36 -27.88
N TYR A 353 -4.11 -24.82 -26.73
CA TYR A 353 -4.65 -23.55 -26.21
C TYR A 353 -4.41 -22.35 -27.15
N PHE A 354 -3.22 -22.26 -27.74
CA PHE A 354 -2.87 -21.12 -28.60
C PHE A 354 -3.50 -21.17 -29.99
N GLN A 355 -3.96 -22.35 -30.42
CA GLN A 355 -4.64 -22.58 -31.68
C GLN A 355 -6.16 -22.41 -31.54
N ASN A 356 -6.68 -22.37 -30.31
CA ASN A 356 -8.11 -22.26 -30.05
C ASN A 356 -8.51 -20.81 -29.74
N ASP A 357 -8.87 -20.06 -30.79
CA ASP A 357 -9.35 -18.67 -30.67
C ASP A 357 -10.61 -18.55 -29.83
N GLU A 358 -11.48 -19.57 -29.86
CA GLU A 358 -12.74 -19.53 -29.12
C GLU A 358 -12.49 -19.58 -27.60
N LEU A 359 -11.61 -20.46 -27.12
CA LEU A 359 -11.23 -20.55 -25.70
C LEU A 359 -10.60 -19.24 -25.20
N ARG A 360 -9.72 -18.64 -26.00
CA ARG A 360 -9.11 -17.35 -25.67
C ARG A 360 -10.16 -16.24 -25.61
N GLY A 361 -11.09 -16.23 -26.56
CA GLY A 361 -12.24 -15.34 -26.57
C GLY A 361 -13.12 -15.47 -25.32
N ARG A 362 -13.41 -16.71 -24.87
CA ARG A 362 -14.19 -16.97 -23.64
C ARG A 362 -13.51 -16.40 -22.39
N ARG A 363 -12.19 -16.59 -22.23
CA ARG A 363 -11.42 -16.01 -21.11
C ARG A 363 -11.39 -14.49 -21.19
N PHE A 364 -11.22 -13.94 -22.40
CA PHE A 364 -11.25 -12.50 -22.63
C PHE A 364 -12.60 -11.87 -22.24
N GLN A 365 -13.72 -12.50 -22.62
CA GLN A 365 -15.07 -12.02 -22.27
C GLN A 365 -15.27 -11.88 -20.75
N ILE A 366 -14.87 -12.88 -19.98
CA ILE A 366 -14.95 -12.84 -18.51
C ILE A 366 -14.07 -11.72 -17.95
N MET A 367 -12.82 -11.64 -18.38
CA MET A 367 -11.90 -10.61 -17.90
C MET A 367 -12.43 -9.21 -18.23
N TYR A 368 -12.85 -8.98 -19.47
CA TYR A 368 -13.39 -7.71 -19.95
C TYR A 368 -14.61 -7.26 -19.15
N ALA A 369 -15.56 -8.17 -18.86
CA ALA A 369 -16.72 -7.84 -18.06
C ALA A 369 -16.32 -7.41 -16.63
N VAL A 370 -15.54 -8.25 -15.94
CA VAL A 370 -15.19 -8.00 -14.53
C VAL A 370 -14.36 -6.73 -14.39
N THR A 371 -13.38 -6.51 -15.26
CA THR A 371 -12.53 -5.31 -15.19
C THR A 371 -13.29 -4.04 -15.57
N THR A 372 -14.23 -4.09 -16.52
CA THR A 372 -15.08 -2.94 -16.86
C THR A 372 -16.02 -2.58 -15.70
N ILE A 373 -16.66 -3.60 -15.09
CA ILE A 373 -17.50 -3.38 -13.90
C ILE A 373 -16.66 -2.79 -12.77
N MET A 374 -15.47 -3.34 -12.51
CA MET A 374 -14.56 -2.85 -11.47
C MET A 374 -14.12 -1.40 -11.75
N ALA A 375 -13.78 -1.06 -12.99
CA ALA A 375 -13.40 0.29 -13.39
C ALA A 375 -14.53 1.29 -13.13
N VAL A 376 -15.78 0.93 -13.48
CA VAL A 376 -16.95 1.77 -13.21
C VAL A 376 -17.18 1.96 -11.71
N VAL A 377 -17.16 0.87 -10.93
CA VAL A 377 -17.37 0.92 -9.48
C VAL A 377 -16.29 1.74 -8.77
N ARG A 378 -15.03 1.60 -9.19
CA ARG A 378 -13.89 2.30 -8.59
C ARG A 378 -13.89 3.79 -8.89
N SER A 379 -14.33 4.16 -10.10
CA SER A 379 -14.05 5.49 -10.66
C SER A 379 -15.28 6.36 -10.87
N CYS A 380 -16.49 5.81 -10.82
CA CYS A 380 -17.71 6.61 -10.86
C CYS A 380 -17.88 7.33 -9.50
N ALA A 381 -17.67 8.64 -9.51
CA ALA A 381 -17.72 9.45 -8.31
C ALA A 381 -19.17 9.62 -7.82
N MET A 382 -19.36 9.72 -6.50
CA MET A 382 -20.62 10.22 -5.96
C MET A 382 -20.79 11.69 -6.37
N LEU A 383 -22.02 12.06 -6.76
CA LEU A 383 -22.35 13.46 -7.06
C LEU A 383 -21.99 14.33 -5.85
N ASN A 384 -21.23 15.40 -6.08
CA ASN A 384 -20.64 16.22 -5.03
C ASN A 384 -21.76 16.89 -4.22
N THR A 385 -21.80 16.67 -2.91
CA THR A 385 -22.85 17.22 -2.02
C THR A 385 -22.84 18.75 -1.97
N LYS A 386 -21.74 19.39 -2.35
CA LYS A 386 -21.62 20.86 -2.44
C LYS A 386 -22.36 21.47 -3.62
N THR A 387 -22.47 20.78 -4.75
CA THR A 387 -23.29 21.22 -5.89
C THR A 387 -24.76 20.84 -5.71
N ALA A 388 -25.05 19.84 -4.86
CA ALA A 388 -26.40 19.42 -4.49
C ALA A 388 -27.21 20.50 -3.73
N ALA A 389 -26.53 21.43 -3.05
CA ALA A 389 -27.18 22.54 -2.35
C ALA A 389 -27.75 23.61 -3.30
N ALA A 390 -27.34 23.60 -4.58
CA ALA A 390 -27.76 24.54 -5.60
C ALA A 390 -28.79 23.90 -6.56
N GLY A 391 -29.95 23.51 -6.04
CA GLY A 391 -31.19 23.46 -6.81
C GLY A 391 -31.40 22.35 -7.86
N GLU A 392 -30.46 21.46 -8.12
CA GLU A 392 -30.68 20.34 -9.04
C GLU A 392 -31.17 19.11 -8.28
N GLY A 393 -32.39 18.65 -8.57
CA GLY A 393 -33.10 17.54 -7.93
C GLY A 393 -32.33 16.24 -7.81
N LEU A 394 -31.45 16.17 -6.80
CA LEU A 394 -30.87 14.95 -6.30
C LEU A 394 -31.88 14.31 -5.35
N SER A 395 -32.24 13.05 -5.63
CA SER A 395 -32.89 12.19 -4.65
C SER A 395 -31.87 11.90 -3.55
N ILE A 396 -31.71 12.85 -2.64
CA ILE A 396 -31.08 12.67 -1.36
C ILE A 396 -32.05 11.78 -0.58
N GLY A 397 -31.73 10.51 -0.44
CA GLY A 397 -32.41 9.70 0.55
C GLY A 397 -31.94 10.12 1.94
N SER A 398 -32.78 9.95 2.95
CA SER A 398 -32.34 10.07 4.34
C SER A 398 -32.14 8.67 4.90
N MET A 399 -30.97 8.41 5.46
CA MET A 399 -30.75 7.22 6.29
C MET A 399 -31.72 7.27 7.49
N PRO A 400 -32.02 6.14 8.15
CA PRO A 400 -32.91 6.12 9.32
C PRO A 400 -32.47 7.05 10.46
N ASN A 401 -31.18 7.40 10.51
CA ASN A 401 -30.59 8.35 11.47
C ASN A 401 -30.65 9.83 11.01
N GLY A 402 -31.36 10.14 9.91
CA GLY A 402 -31.47 11.48 9.34
C GLY A 402 -30.29 11.93 8.47
N THR A 403 -29.26 11.09 8.28
CA THR A 403 -28.09 11.46 7.45
C THR A 403 -28.49 11.47 5.98
N PRO A 404 -28.26 12.58 5.24
CA PRO A 404 -28.49 12.60 3.80
C PRO A 404 -27.51 11.66 3.09
N TYR A 405 -28.00 10.81 2.20
CA TYR A 405 -27.18 9.96 1.34
C TYR A 405 -27.49 10.19 -0.14
N VAL A 406 -26.45 10.11 -0.96
CA VAL A 406 -26.53 10.31 -2.41
C VAL A 406 -26.37 8.96 -3.10
N HIS A 407 -27.30 8.61 -3.98
CA HIS A 407 -27.16 7.44 -4.83
C HIS A 407 -26.01 7.65 -5.83
N ASN A 408 -25.11 6.67 -5.92
CA ASN A 408 -24.10 6.67 -6.97
C ASN A 408 -24.79 6.44 -8.33
N PRO A 409 -24.53 7.26 -9.38
CA PRO A 409 -25.12 7.10 -10.70
C PRO A 409 -24.94 5.70 -11.30
N CYS A 410 -23.86 4.98 -10.98
CA CYS A 410 -23.63 3.64 -11.51
C CYS A 410 -24.42 2.54 -10.79
N ALA A 411 -25.05 2.82 -9.64
CA ALA A 411 -25.62 1.79 -8.78
C ALA A 411 -26.72 0.97 -9.47
N SER A 412 -27.67 1.63 -10.15
CA SER A 412 -28.76 0.96 -10.88
C SER A 412 -28.26 0.05 -12.01
N HIS A 413 -27.11 0.37 -12.60
CA HIS A 413 -26.51 -0.38 -13.70
C HIS A 413 -25.64 -1.54 -13.21
N VAL A 414 -24.94 -1.36 -12.08
CA VAL A 414 -23.99 -2.35 -11.54
C VAL A 414 -24.66 -3.39 -10.64
N ILE A 415 -25.65 -3.00 -9.81
CA ILE A 415 -26.31 -3.91 -8.87
C ILE A 415 -26.81 -5.21 -9.54
N PRO A 416 -27.45 -5.17 -10.73
CA PRO A 416 -27.87 -6.38 -11.44
C PRO A 416 -26.72 -7.32 -11.85
N LEU A 417 -25.49 -6.81 -11.98
CA LEU A 417 -24.32 -7.57 -12.42
C LEU A 417 -23.60 -8.29 -11.26
N LEU A 418 -23.83 -7.84 -10.02
CA LEU A 418 -23.14 -8.35 -8.83
C LEU A 418 -23.43 -9.82 -8.55
N GLY A 419 -24.62 -10.32 -8.87
CA GLY A 419 -24.98 -11.74 -8.68
C GLY A 419 -24.00 -12.68 -9.37
N ASN A 420 -23.69 -12.40 -10.64
CA ASN A 420 -22.73 -13.18 -11.43
C ASN A 420 -21.28 -12.99 -10.94
N ILE A 421 -20.91 -11.84 -10.38
CA ILE A 421 -19.59 -11.64 -9.75
C ILE A 421 -19.43 -12.55 -8.53
N ILE A 422 -20.47 -12.67 -7.70
CA ILE A 422 -20.45 -13.52 -6.51
C ILE A 422 -20.38 -15.01 -6.92
N LEU A 423 -21.12 -15.42 -7.95
CA LEU A 423 -21.05 -16.78 -8.50
C LEU A 423 -19.67 -17.10 -9.06
N LEU A 424 -19.06 -16.16 -9.80
CA LEU A 424 -17.70 -16.32 -10.32
C LEU A 424 -16.69 -16.43 -9.17
N ALA A 425 -16.77 -15.57 -8.15
CA ALA A 425 -15.89 -15.62 -6.99
C ALA A 425 -16.03 -16.95 -6.23
N ASN A 426 -17.25 -17.49 -6.13
CA ASN A 426 -17.49 -18.83 -5.58
C ASN A 426 -16.83 -19.94 -6.43
N CYS A 427 -16.93 -19.87 -7.76
CA CYS A 427 -16.23 -20.79 -8.66
C CYS A 427 -14.72 -20.73 -8.46
N LEU A 428 -14.15 -19.53 -8.37
CA LEU A 428 -12.72 -19.32 -8.14
C LEU A 428 -12.25 -19.86 -6.78
N ASN A 429 -13.02 -19.66 -5.72
CA ASN A 429 -12.66 -20.19 -4.40
C ASN A 429 -12.75 -21.72 -4.36
N ARG A 430 -13.79 -22.28 -4.99
CA ARG A 430 -14.04 -23.74 -5.01
C ARG A 430 -13.22 -24.49 -6.06
N ILE A 431 -12.48 -23.82 -6.94
CA ILE A 431 -11.56 -24.47 -7.90
C ILE A 431 -10.51 -25.33 -7.19
N HIS A 432 -10.20 -25.00 -5.93
CA HIS A 432 -9.24 -25.72 -5.11
C HIS A 432 -9.82 -26.98 -4.45
N ASN A 433 -11.13 -27.23 -4.57
CA ASN A 433 -11.78 -28.43 -4.05
C ASN A 433 -11.21 -29.69 -4.74
N PRO A 434 -10.86 -30.75 -3.98
CA PRO A 434 -10.34 -32.01 -4.54
C PRO A 434 -11.19 -32.59 -5.68
N SER A 435 -12.52 -32.51 -5.61
CA SER A 435 -13.40 -33.04 -6.66
C SER A 435 -13.31 -32.26 -7.97
N VAL A 436 -13.12 -30.95 -7.89
CA VAL A 436 -12.96 -30.06 -9.05
C VAL A 436 -11.55 -30.21 -9.64
N LYS A 437 -10.52 -30.33 -8.78
CA LYS A 437 -9.15 -30.62 -9.22
C LYS A 437 -9.04 -31.91 -10.03
N ALA A 438 -9.82 -32.93 -9.69
CA ALA A 438 -9.84 -34.18 -10.44
C ALA A 438 -10.38 -34.03 -11.89
N ALA A 439 -11.16 -32.97 -12.16
CA ALA A 439 -11.66 -32.65 -13.50
C ALA A 439 -10.72 -31.73 -14.30
N ILE A 440 -9.66 -31.20 -13.67
CA ILE A 440 -8.65 -30.35 -14.32
C ILE A 440 -7.59 -31.24 -14.96
N PHE A 441 -7.17 -30.90 -16.17
CA PHE A 441 -6.08 -31.58 -16.85
C PHE A 441 -4.79 -31.48 -15.99
N PRO A 442 -4.02 -32.56 -15.79
CA PRO A 442 -2.94 -32.61 -14.78
C PRO A 442 -1.93 -31.46 -14.85
N GLU A 443 -1.53 -31.01 -16.04
CA GLU A 443 -0.59 -29.91 -16.23
C GLU A 443 -1.14 -28.55 -15.76
N TYR A 444 -2.45 -28.33 -15.92
CA TYR A 444 -3.10 -27.09 -15.48
C TYR A 444 -3.17 -26.97 -13.95
N LEU A 445 -2.98 -28.05 -13.19
CA LEU A 445 -2.94 -27.96 -11.72
C LEU A 445 -1.84 -27.01 -11.22
N ALA A 446 -0.72 -26.90 -11.95
CA ALA A 446 0.36 -25.96 -11.64
C ALA A 446 -0.10 -24.48 -11.71
N SER A 447 -1.14 -24.17 -12.50
CA SER A 447 -1.69 -22.81 -12.62
C SER A 447 -2.49 -22.36 -11.38
N LEU A 448 -2.85 -23.29 -10.49
CA LEU A 448 -3.49 -22.98 -9.20
C LEU A 448 -2.47 -22.62 -8.10
N GLY A 449 -1.17 -22.77 -8.39
CA GLY A 449 -0.09 -22.39 -7.48
C GLY A 449 0.02 -20.87 -7.29
N MET A 450 0.78 -20.46 -6.27
CA MET A 450 1.05 -19.05 -5.99
C MET A 450 1.69 -18.37 -7.20
N HIS A 451 1.16 -17.20 -7.60
CA HIS A 451 1.72 -16.41 -8.70
C HIS A 451 3.11 -15.89 -8.36
N ASP A 452 3.99 -15.79 -9.36
CA ASP A 452 5.41 -15.51 -9.15
C ASP A 452 5.62 -14.14 -8.46
N LEU A 453 4.76 -13.16 -8.77
CA LEU A 453 4.72 -11.86 -8.07
C LEU A 453 4.48 -12.00 -6.56
N ASP A 454 3.54 -12.85 -6.16
CA ASP A 454 3.24 -13.09 -4.75
C ASP A 454 4.35 -13.94 -4.10
N THR A 455 4.90 -14.91 -4.82
CA THR A 455 6.03 -15.74 -4.36
C THR A 455 7.24 -14.85 -4.10
N SER A 456 7.64 -14.01 -5.04
CA SER A 456 8.74 -13.07 -4.86
C SER A 456 8.45 -12.07 -3.73
N ALA A 457 7.23 -11.57 -3.61
CA ALA A 457 6.88 -10.64 -2.53
C ALA A 457 6.88 -11.29 -1.13
N ILE A 458 6.40 -12.53 -1.00
CA ILE A 458 6.25 -13.23 0.30
C ILE A 458 7.58 -13.84 0.76
N TYR A 459 8.26 -14.56 -0.13
CA TYR A 459 9.57 -15.14 0.17
C TYR A 459 10.70 -14.11 0.07
N VAL A 460 10.36 -12.88 -0.34
CA VAL A 460 11.27 -11.78 -0.57
C VAL A 460 12.37 -12.18 -1.57
N LEU A 461 12.02 -12.98 -2.58
CA LEU A 461 12.94 -13.36 -3.66
C LEU A 461 13.14 -12.16 -4.60
N PRO A 462 14.26 -12.09 -5.34
CA PRO A 462 14.48 -11.05 -6.33
C PRO A 462 13.27 -10.94 -7.26
N GLN A 463 12.70 -9.74 -7.41
CA GLN A 463 11.69 -9.51 -8.44
C GLN A 463 12.40 -9.39 -9.79
N GLY A 464 12.41 -10.46 -10.57
CA GLY A 464 12.51 -10.40 -12.03
C GLY A 464 13.75 -9.74 -12.64
N GLN A 465 14.88 -9.61 -11.94
CA GLN A 465 16.16 -9.27 -12.58
C GLN A 465 16.90 -10.48 -13.17
N GLU A 466 16.51 -11.71 -12.81
CA GLU A 466 17.11 -12.93 -13.40
C GLU A 466 16.92 -13.07 -14.92
N ASN A 467 16.11 -12.22 -15.56
CA ASN A 467 15.97 -12.15 -17.02
C ASN A 467 16.67 -10.95 -17.68
N LYS A 468 17.33 -10.06 -16.92
CA LYS A 468 18.13 -8.98 -17.52
C LYS A 468 19.58 -9.41 -17.80
N ASP A 469 20.08 -10.42 -17.10
CA ASP A 469 21.42 -10.96 -17.35
C ASP A 469 21.43 -12.14 -18.33
N LYS A 470 22.16 -11.92 -19.44
CA LYS A 470 22.71 -12.91 -20.38
C LYS A 470 21.70 -13.66 -21.24
N GLY A 471 21.26 -13.02 -22.34
CA GLY A 471 20.84 -13.72 -23.56
C GLY A 471 19.76 -14.80 -23.41
N GLY A 472 19.03 -14.80 -22.29
CA GLY A 472 17.94 -15.73 -22.03
C GLY A 472 16.84 -15.49 -23.05
N ALA A 473 16.34 -16.57 -23.66
CA ALA A 473 15.21 -16.47 -24.58
C ALA A 473 14.07 -15.70 -23.89
N PRO A 474 13.41 -14.76 -24.60
CA PRO A 474 12.28 -14.02 -24.04
C PRO A 474 11.27 -15.01 -23.47
N PHE A 475 10.68 -14.68 -22.31
CA PHE A 475 9.65 -15.51 -21.67
C PHE A 475 8.60 -15.93 -22.71
N VAL A 476 8.61 -17.20 -23.09
CA VAL A 476 7.62 -17.76 -24.00
C VAL A 476 6.39 -18.07 -23.15
N PRO A 477 5.25 -17.41 -23.38
CA PRO A 477 4.04 -17.67 -22.62
C PRO A 477 3.66 -19.14 -22.82
N THR A 478 3.54 -19.90 -21.74
CA THR A 478 2.99 -21.25 -21.77
C THR A 478 1.49 -21.17 -21.47
N PRO A 479 0.68 -22.15 -21.91
CA PRO A 479 -0.73 -22.17 -21.56
C PRO A 479 -0.95 -22.13 -20.03
N ILE A 480 -0.06 -22.78 -19.27
CA ILE A 480 -0.07 -22.80 -17.81
C ILE A 480 0.21 -21.40 -17.23
N SER A 481 1.25 -20.70 -17.70
CA SER A 481 1.58 -19.37 -17.17
C SER A 481 0.52 -18.33 -17.54
N VAL A 482 -0.05 -18.40 -18.74
CA VAL A 482 -1.18 -17.55 -19.15
C VAL A 482 -2.42 -17.82 -18.29
N THR A 483 -2.71 -19.09 -17.98
CA THR A 483 -3.85 -19.47 -17.14
C THR A 483 -3.64 -19.02 -15.68
N LYS A 484 -2.42 -19.17 -15.16
CA LYS A 484 -2.03 -18.69 -13.82
C LYS A 484 -2.22 -17.17 -13.70
N GLY A 485 -1.74 -16.42 -14.70
CA GLY A 485 -1.93 -14.96 -14.77
C GLY A 485 -3.39 -14.56 -14.90
N PHE A 486 -4.18 -15.26 -15.72
CA PHE A 486 -5.62 -15.03 -15.84
C PHE A 486 -6.35 -15.22 -14.51
N LEU A 487 -6.14 -16.35 -13.82
CA LEU A 487 -6.76 -16.62 -12.51
C LEU A 487 -6.28 -15.63 -11.44
N TYR A 488 -5.01 -15.23 -11.47
CA TYR A 488 -4.45 -14.24 -10.57
C TYR A 488 -5.19 -12.90 -10.67
N HIS A 489 -5.26 -12.33 -11.89
CA HIS A 489 -5.91 -11.05 -12.15
C HIS A 489 -7.44 -11.09 -11.99
N LEU A 490 -8.07 -12.23 -12.33
CA LEU A 490 -9.52 -12.36 -12.21
C LEU A 490 -9.95 -12.28 -10.74
N ALA A 491 -9.26 -13.00 -9.85
CA ALA A 491 -9.56 -12.95 -8.43
C ALA A 491 -9.23 -11.61 -7.77
N ASP A 492 -8.24 -10.87 -8.28
CA ASP A 492 -7.95 -9.49 -7.84
C ASP A 492 -9.14 -8.56 -8.10
N SER A 493 -9.89 -8.83 -9.19
CA SER A 493 -10.97 -7.97 -9.68
C SER A 493 -12.39 -8.36 -9.18
N CYS A 494 -12.59 -9.55 -8.61
CA CYS A 494 -13.93 -10.07 -8.26
C CYS A 494 -14.47 -9.64 -6.88
N ILE A 495 -13.80 -8.74 -6.16
CA ILE A 495 -14.10 -8.50 -4.73
C ILE A 495 -14.94 -7.23 -4.53
N SER A 496 -16.27 -7.34 -4.65
CA SER A 496 -17.22 -6.39 -4.05
C SER A 496 -18.67 -6.94 -4.01
N GLY A 497 -19.36 -6.82 -2.86
CA GLY A 497 -20.84 -6.78 -2.79
C GLY A 497 -21.62 -7.84 -1.97
N LEU A 498 -22.59 -7.34 -1.16
CA LEU A 498 -23.83 -7.90 -0.53
C LEU A 498 -23.84 -9.08 0.48
N ALA A 499 -24.13 -8.78 1.76
CA ALA A 499 -24.01 -9.67 2.93
C ALA A 499 -24.63 -11.08 2.83
N GLN A 500 -25.86 -11.22 2.35
CA GLN A 500 -26.54 -12.52 2.42
C GLN A 500 -26.04 -13.50 1.36
N LEU A 501 -25.75 -12.99 0.15
CA LEU A 501 -25.08 -13.75 -0.90
C LEU A 501 -23.60 -14.01 -0.57
N LEU A 502 -22.96 -13.12 0.19
CA LEU A 502 -21.58 -13.28 0.66
C LEU A 502 -21.42 -14.42 1.67
N VAL A 503 -22.35 -14.59 2.61
CA VAL A 503 -22.26 -15.67 3.61
C VAL A 503 -22.36 -17.04 2.95
N ASP A 504 -23.39 -17.25 2.12
CA ASP A 504 -23.66 -18.56 1.53
C ASP A 504 -22.68 -18.96 0.44
N ASN A 505 -22.13 -17.98 -0.29
CA ASN A 505 -21.20 -18.26 -1.39
C ASN A 505 -19.74 -18.01 -1.02
N LEU A 506 -19.39 -16.83 -0.49
CA LEU A 506 -18.00 -16.50 -0.22
C LEU A 506 -17.49 -17.13 1.08
N VAL A 507 -18.12 -16.87 2.23
CA VAL A 507 -17.58 -17.30 3.54
C VAL A 507 -17.44 -18.83 3.61
N LYS A 508 -18.46 -19.58 3.17
CA LYS A 508 -18.39 -21.06 3.12
C LYS A 508 -17.32 -21.58 2.15
N SER A 509 -17.02 -20.85 1.07
CA SER A 509 -16.00 -21.27 0.12
C SER A 509 -14.56 -21.00 0.60
N LEU A 510 -14.37 -20.17 1.64
CA LEU A 510 -13.03 -19.79 2.14
C LEU A 510 -12.22 -20.99 2.64
N GLN A 511 -12.87 -22.06 3.08
CA GLN A 511 -12.20 -23.30 3.51
C GLN A 511 -11.32 -23.95 2.42
N HIS A 512 -11.58 -23.63 1.16
CA HIS A 512 -10.80 -24.13 0.03
C HIS A 512 -9.72 -23.14 -0.43
N VAL A 513 -9.72 -21.92 0.11
CA VAL A 513 -8.85 -20.83 -0.35
C VAL A 513 -7.47 -20.94 0.31
N PRO A 514 -6.37 -20.97 -0.46
CA PRO A 514 -5.03 -20.96 0.10
C PRO A 514 -4.70 -19.70 0.92
N ASN A 515 -3.81 -19.81 1.91
CA ASN A 515 -3.44 -18.72 2.83
C ASN A 515 -3.03 -17.42 2.13
N TYR A 516 -2.26 -17.51 1.03
CA TYR A 516 -1.80 -16.33 0.28
C TYR A 516 -2.96 -15.55 -0.36
N ARG A 517 -4.00 -16.25 -0.83
CA ARG A 517 -5.25 -15.65 -1.34
C ARG A 517 -6.15 -15.17 -0.22
N LEU A 518 -6.25 -15.91 0.88
CA LEU A 518 -7.07 -15.53 2.02
C LEU A 518 -6.63 -14.18 2.60
N ARG A 519 -5.32 -13.93 2.70
CA ARG A 519 -4.76 -12.62 3.08
C ARG A 519 -5.22 -11.48 2.16
N PHE A 520 -5.26 -11.74 0.86
CA PHE A 520 -5.74 -10.79 -0.14
C PHE A 520 -7.23 -10.48 0.05
N VAL A 521 -8.07 -11.51 0.24
CA VAL A 521 -9.51 -11.35 0.53
C VAL A 521 -9.72 -10.54 1.81
N VAL A 522 -8.99 -10.81 2.89
CA VAL A 522 -9.12 -10.05 4.14
C VAL A 522 -8.79 -8.56 3.93
N ARG A 523 -7.71 -8.26 3.22
CA ARG A 523 -7.25 -6.88 3.02
C ARG A 523 -8.16 -6.08 2.08
N ASN A 524 -8.60 -6.69 0.98
CA ASN A 524 -9.30 -5.98 -0.08
C ASN A 524 -10.82 -6.12 0.00
N PHE A 525 -11.33 -7.16 0.68
CA PHE A 525 -12.76 -7.31 0.95
C PHE A 525 -13.12 -6.87 2.37
N PHE A 526 -12.79 -7.71 3.37
CA PHE A 526 -13.33 -7.59 4.72
C PHE A 526 -12.94 -6.28 5.40
N LYS A 527 -11.69 -5.82 5.23
CA LYS A 527 -11.26 -4.53 5.76
C LYS A 527 -12.09 -3.38 5.21
N LEU A 528 -12.30 -3.32 3.89
CA LEU A 528 -13.09 -2.25 3.27
C LEU A 528 -14.57 -2.36 3.64
N PHE A 529 -15.11 -3.58 3.69
CA PHE A 529 -16.48 -3.86 4.10
C PHE A 529 -16.75 -3.40 5.55
N ILE A 530 -15.83 -3.64 6.48
CA ILE A 530 -15.95 -3.18 7.87
C ILE A 530 -15.85 -1.66 7.96
N LEU A 531 -14.86 -1.04 7.29
CA LEU A 531 -14.59 0.40 7.41
C LEU A 531 -15.67 1.28 6.78
N HIS A 532 -16.38 0.79 5.76
CA HIS A 532 -17.37 1.58 5.01
C HIS A 532 -18.82 1.13 5.27
N CYS A 533 -19.08 0.20 6.19
CA CYS A 533 -20.43 -0.17 6.57
C CYS A 533 -21.05 0.91 7.48
N PRO A 534 -22.27 1.40 7.22
CA PRO A 534 -22.97 2.30 8.12
C PRO A 534 -23.36 1.60 9.44
N GLN A 535 -23.35 2.34 10.55
CA GLN A 535 -23.69 1.79 11.88
C GLN A 535 -25.08 1.15 11.96
N CYS A 536 -26.07 1.69 11.24
CA CYS A 536 -27.43 1.14 11.21
C CYS A 536 -27.49 -0.27 10.58
N ASP A 537 -26.52 -0.62 9.74
CA ASP A 537 -26.45 -1.90 9.06
C ASP A 537 -25.55 -2.91 9.77
N TYR A 538 -24.96 -2.54 10.92
CA TYR A 538 -24.07 -3.43 11.65
C TYR A 538 -24.74 -4.75 12.03
N GLN A 539 -25.94 -4.69 12.61
CA GLN A 539 -26.65 -5.88 13.07
C GLN A 539 -27.18 -6.74 11.91
N ASN A 540 -27.64 -6.10 10.83
CA ASN A 540 -28.34 -6.79 9.74
C ASN A 540 -27.40 -7.26 8.62
N VAL A 541 -26.24 -6.62 8.45
CA VAL A 541 -25.35 -6.81 7.29
C VAL A 541 -23.96 -7.19 7.75
N LEU A 542 -23.38 -6.47 8.72
CA LEU A 542 -21.98 -6.68 9.12
C LEU A 542 -21.81 -7.92 10.00
N VAL A 543 -22.53 -8.01 11.12
CA VAL A 543 -22.43 -9.11 12.09
C VAL A 543 -22.73 -10.48 11.47
N PRO A 544 -23.79 -10.66 10.65
CA PRO A 544 -24.09 -11.94 10.03
C PRO A 544 -23.00 -12.43 9.05
N VAL A 545 -22.22 -11.52 8.48
CA VAL A 545 -21.09 -11.85 7.60
C VAL A 545 -19.82 -12.13 8.41
N LEU A 546 -19.54 -11.31 9.41
CA LEU A 546 -18.30 -11.39 10.19
C LEU A 546 -18.29 -12.59 11.15
N SER A 547 -19.43 -12.93 11.75
CA SER A 547 -19.51 -14.04 12.71
C SER A 547 -19.04 -15.39 12.11
N PRO A 548 -19.59 -15.89 10.98
CA PRO A 548 -19.12 -17.12 10.37
C PRO A 548 -17.70 -16.99 9.80
N PHE A 549 -17.30 -15.80 9.34
CA PHE A 549 -15.94 -15.56 8.86
C PHE A 549 -14.90 -15.69 9.98
N PHE A 550 -15.08 -15.00 11.11
CA PHE A 550 -14.21 -15.18 12.28
C PHE A 550 -14.30 -16.61 12.81
N GLY A 551 -15.48 -17.23 12.70
CA GLY A 551 -15.72 -18.65 12.95
C GLY A 551 -14.67 -19.52 12.31
N HIS A 552 -14.66 -19.45 10.98
CA HIS A 552 -13.74 -20.16 10.11
C HIS A 552 -12.27 -19.77 10.33
N MET A 553 -11.97 -18.46 10.44
CA MET A 553 -10.59 -17.98 10.60
C MET A 553 -9.94 -18.46 11.89
N LEU A 554 -10.69 -18.52 13.00
CA LEU A 554 -10.18 -19.01 14.28
C LEU A 554 -9.76 -20.48 14.14
N GLN A 555 -10.68 -21.33 13.68
CA GLN A 555 -10.43 -22.75 13.48
C GLN A 555 -9.26 -22.98 12.52
N HIS A 556 -9.27 -22.32 11.36
CA HIS A 556 -8.23 -22.46 10.36
C HIS A 556 -6.86 -22.03 10.89
N LEU A 557 -6.76 -20.89 11.55
CA LEU A 557 -5.48 -20.41 12.11
C LEU A 557 -5.01 -21.28 13.27
N GLU A 558 -5.92 -21.77 14.11
CA GLU A 558 -5.59 -22.76 15.14
C GLU A 558 -5.03 -24.03 14.52
N GLU A 559 -5.70 -24.63 13.53
CA GLU A 559 -5.20 -25.82 12.82
C GLU A 559 -3.84 -25.58 12.17
N GLN A 560 -3.67 -24.47 11.43
CA GLN A 560 -2.39 -24.13 10.79
C GLN A 560 -1.27 -23.90 11.81
N TRP A 561 -1.56 -23.20 12.91
CA TRP A 561 -0.57 -23.00 13.95
C TRP A 561 -0.38 -24.23 14.85
N GLN A 562 -1.32 -25.18 14.89
CA GLN A 562 -1.16 -26.49 15.52
C GLN A 562 -0.29 -27.41 14.66
N MET A 563 -0.34 -27.29 13.33
CA MET A 563 0.65 -27.95 12.47
C MET A 563 2.06 -27.43 12.74
N VAL A 564 2.19 -26.13 13.05
CA VAL A 564 3.45 -25.52 13.48
C VAL A 564 3.80 -25.85 14.95
N ARG A 565 2.80 -26.10 15.79
CA ARG A 565 2.91 -26.37 17.24
C ARG A 565 2.10 -27.62 17.58
N GLN A 566 2.69 -28.80 17.59
CA GLN A 566 1.96 -30.04 17.91
C GLN A 566 1.06 -29.89 19.18
N HIS A 567 -0.28 -29.86 18.98
CA HIS A 567 -1.43 -30.10 19.89
C HIS A 567 -2.54 -29.02 20.03
N GLN A 568 -3.76 -29.56 20.25
CA GLN A 568 -5.15 -29.14 20.03
C GLN A 568 -5.74 -27.97 20.84
N ALA A 569 -6.84 -27.38 20.32
CA ALA A 569 -8.01 -26.93 21.08
C ALA A 569 -9.23 -26.65 20.17
N GLU A 570 -10.43 -26.83 20.72
CA GLU A 570 -11.77 -26.71 20.12
C GLU A 570 -12.49 -25.37 20.46
N SER A 571 -13.55 -25.06 19.70
CA SER A 571 -14.30 -23.77 19.64
C SER A 571 -15.44 -23.59 20.67
N VAL A 572 -15.96 -22.34 20.83
CA VAL A 572 -17.41 -21.94 20.78
C VAL A 572 -17.65 -20.42 21.12
N ASN A 573 -18.56 -19.76 20.37
CA ASN A 573 -19.42 -18.56 20.58
C ASN A 573 -18.94 -17.21 21.18
N MET A 574 -17.65 -16.97 21.35
CA MET A 574 -17.11 -15.60 21.51
C MET A 574 -16.04 -15.31 20.47
N GLN A 575 -16.29 -15.67 19.22
CA GLN A 575 -15.24 -15.86 18.21
C GLN A 575 -14.30 -14.66 18.05
N MET A 576 -14.82 -13.43 18.04
CA MET A 576 -13.97 -12.23 17.94
C MET A 576 -13.08 -12.05 19.17
N LEU A 577 -13.63 -12.21 20.38
CA LEU A 577 -12.89 -12.10 21.63
C LEU A 577 -11.85 -13.24 21.75
N ILE A 578 -12.27 -14.48 21.50
CA ILE A 578 -11.40 -15.67 21.54
C ILE A 578 -10.28 -15.53 20.51
N THR A 579 -10.57 -15.07 19.28
CA THR A 579 -9.53 -14.85 18.26
C THR A 579 -8.50 -13.82 18.72
N VAL A 580 -8.94 -12.69 19.29
CA VAL A 580 -8.02 -11.67 19.82
C VAL A 580 -7.12 -12.23 20.92
N PHE A 581 -7.66 -13.02 21.85
CA PHE A 581 -6.87 -13.61 22.92
C PHE A 581 -5.98 -14.77 22.44
N ALA A 582 -6.43 -15.58 21.48
CA ALA A 582 -5.61 -16.62 20.85
C ALA A 582 -4.41 -16.01 20.10
N CYS A 583 -4.57 -14.85 19.46
CA CYS A 583 -3.47 -14.11 18.81
C CYS A 583 -2.32 -13.76 19.77
N LEU A 584 -2.57 -13.68 21.08
CA LEU A 584 -1.53 -13.39 22.09
C LEU A 584 -0.52 -14.52 22.24
N THR A 585 -0.87 -15.74 21.82
CA THR A 585 -0.01 -16.93 21.96
C THR A 585 0.62 -17.38 20.65
N TRP A 586 0.24 -16.78 19.52
CA TRP A 586 0.82 -17.10 18.21
C TRP A 586 2.25 -16.57 18.12
N PRO A 587 3.23 -17.31 17.56
CA PRO A 587 4.63 -16.91 17.53
C PRO A 587 4.94 -15.77 16.52
N ASP A 588 4.12 -14.72 16.55
CA ASP A 588 4.26 -13.46 15.82
C ASP A 588 4.11 -12.31 16.83
N SER A 589 5.25 -11.70 17.21
CA SER A 589 5.30 -10.62 18.20
C SER A 589 4.56 -9.36 17.74
N ALA A 590 4.47 -9.11 16.43
CA ALA A 590 3.75 -7.96 15.89
C ALA A 590 2.23 -8.15 15.99
N VAL A 591 1.74 -9.36 15.75
CA VAL A 591 0.33 -9.73 15.95
C VAL A 591 -0.02 -9.70 17.44
N CYS A 592 0.82 -10.27 18.30
CA CYS A 592 0.65 -10.20 19.75
C CYS A 592 0.53 -8.75 20.24
N HIS A 593 1.45 -7.86 19.83
CA HIS A 593 1.38 -6.44 20.17
C HIS A 593 0.07 -5.79 19.72
N LYS A 594 -0.39 -6.05 18.49
CA LYS A 594 -1.68 -5.53 18.01
C LYS A 594 -2.88 -6.08 18.80
N ALA A 595 -2.86 -7.37 19.13
CA ALA A 595 -3.91 -8.02 19.92
C ALA A 595 -3.98 -7.47 21.36
N THR A 596 -2.85 -7.17 22.01
CA THR A 596 -2.85 -6.54 23.35
C THR A 596 -3.61 -5.22 23.40
N ARG A 597 -3.61 -4.44 22.31
CA ARG A 597 -4.35 -3.17 22.22
C ARG A 597 -5.87 -3.35 22.10
N LEU A 598 -6.33 -4.52 21.67
CA LEU A 598 -7.75 -4.84 21.48
C LEU A 598 -8.34 -5.63 22.65
N ALA A 599 -7.53 -6.49 23.28
CA ALA A 599 -7.96 -7.46 24.30
C ALA A 599 -8.78 -6.83 25.43
N THR A 600 -8.27 -5.78 26.08
CA THR A 600 -8.96 -5.13 27.21
C THR A 600 -10.24 -4.41 26.79
N THR A 601 -10.25 -3.78 25.61
CA THR A 601 -11.43 -3.06 25.10
C THR A 601 -12.56 -4.03 24.75
N PHE A 602 -12.24 -5.12 24.05
CA PHE A 602 -13.21 -6.14 23.68
C PHE A 602 -13.80 -6.84 24.91
N LEU A 603 -12.97 -7.15 25.91
CA LEU A 603 -13.42 -7.74 27.15
C LEU A 603 -14.41 -6.82 27.90
N LYS A 604 -14.10 -5.53 28.03
CA LYS A 604 -14.98 -4.53 28.66
C LYS A 604 -16.34 -4.44 27.94
N GLU A 605 -16.31 -4.42 26.60
CA GLU A 605 -17.53 -4.34 25.80
C GLU A 605 -18.40 -5.59 25.99
N VAL A 606 -17.80 -6.79 25.94
CA VAL A 606 -18.54 -8.05 26.16
C VAL A 606 -19.11 -8.12 27.58
N MET A 607 -18.38 -7.64 28.60
CA MET A 607 -18.90 -7.55 29.96
C MET A 607 -20.10 -6.59 30.05
N MET A 608 -20.03 -5.43 29.39
CA MET A 608 -21.13 -4.46 29.33
C MET A 608 -22.38 -5.07 28.69
N LEU A 609 -22.22 -5.70 27.51
CA LEU A 609 -23.31 -6.35 26.79
C LEU A 609 -23.93 -7.50 27.59
N SER A 610 -23.09 -8.31 28.26
CA SER A 610 -23.55 -9.41 29.11
C SER A 610 -24.40 -8.87 30.26
N SER A 611 -23.91 -7.81 30.93
CA SER A 611 -24.61 -7.15 32.03
C SER A 611 -25.95 -6.54 31.59
N GLN A 612 -26.01 -5.92 30.42
CA GLN A 612 -27.27 -5.39 29.84
C GLN A 612 -28.27 -6.50 29.51
N ALA A 613 -27.78 -7.68 29.10
CA ALA A 613 -28.61 -8.86 28.85
C ALA A 613 -28.97 -9.66 30.12
N GLY A 614 -28.58 -9.20 31.31
CA GLY A 614 -28.80 -9.92 32.58
C GLY A 614 -28.02 -11.24 32.68
N SER A 615 -26.96 -11.40 31.88
CA SER A 615 -26.11 -12.59 31.82
C SER A 615 -24.69 -12.27 32.27
N ARG A 616 -23.90 -13.31 32.59
CA ARG A 616 -22.47 -13.17 32.91
C ARG A 616 -21.64 -14.06 31.99
N ILE A 617 -20.40 -13.66 31.72
CA ILE A 617 -19.46 -14.50 31.00
C ILE A 617 -19.20 -15.75 31.84
N ALA A 618 -19.24 -16.92 31.23
CA ALA A 618 -18.99 -18.19 31.91
C ALA A 618 -17.55 -18.21 32.47
N ASP A 619 -17.41 -18.70 33.70
CA ASP A 619 -16.14 -18.73 34.45
C ASP A 619 -15.03 -19.45 33.64
N SER A 620 -15.36 -20.55 32.95
CA SER A 620 -14.44 -21.30 32.08
C SER A 620 -13.87 -20.48 30.92
N VAL A 621 -14.66 -19.55 30.36
CA VAL A 621 -14.22 -18.68 29.26
C VAL A 621 -13.26 -17.62 29.80
N VAL A 622 -13.56 -17.04 30.97
CA VAL A 622 -12.68 -16.07 31.63
C VAL A 622 -11.32 -16.70 31.98
N GLU A 623 -11.33 -17.93 32.50
CA GLU A 623 -10.12 -18.71 32.77
C GLU A 623 -9.31 -18.97 31.50
N GLN A 624 -9.98 -19.36 30.41
CA GLN A 624 -9.33 -19.58 29.13
C GLN A 624 -8.67 -18.30 28.60
N LEU A 625 -9.38 -17.17 28.60
CA LEU A 625 -8.85 -15.89 28.13
C LEU A 625 -7.64 -15.46 28.96
N PHE A 626 -7.70 -15.59 30.29
CA PHE A 626 -6.59 -15.23 31.16
C PHE A 626 -5.39 -16.16 30.96
N SER A 627 -5.64 -17.46 30.78
CA SER A 627 -4.61 -18.45 30.42
C SER A 627 -3.91 -18.10 29.11
N GLN A 628 -4.61 -17.58 28.10
CA GLN A 628 -3.98 -17.13 26.85
C GLN A 628 -3.01 -15.96 27.07
N VAL A 629 -3.30 -15.04 28.00
CA VAL A 629 -2.37 -13.95 28.35
C VAL A 629 -1.09 -14.50 29.00
N LEU A 630 -1.23 -15.44 29.94
CA LEU A 630 -0.10 -16.08 30.61
C LEU A 630 0.74 -16.93 29.64
N LYS A 631 0.08 -17.70 28.76
CA LYS A 631 0.75 -18.41 27.65
C LYS A 631 1.46 -17.45 26.71
N GLY A 632 0.88 -16.27 26.45
CA GLY A 632 1.52 -15.23 25.63
C GLY A 632 2.81 -14.72 26.25
N LEU A 633 2.84 -14.51 27.58
CA LEU A 633 4.07 -14.16 28.32
C LEU A 633 5.14 -15.24 28.22
N HIS A 634 4.72 -16.51 28.20
CA HIS A 634 5.61 -17.63 27.98
C HIS A 634 6.19 -17.64 26.56
N VAL A 635 5.38 -17.37 25.54
CA VAL A 635 5.82 -17.37 24.13
C VAL A 635 6.65 -16.14 23.77
N HIS A 636 6.30 -14.95 24.28
CA HIS A 636 6.85 -13.66 23.83
C HIS A 636 7.61 -12.87 24.90
N GLY A 637 8.09 -13.52 25.96
CA GLY A 637 8.66 -12.90 27.16
C GLY A 637 9.88 -11.96 27.02
N HIS A 638 10.13 -11.36 25.85
CA HIS A 638 11.28 -10.52 25.53
C HIS A 638 10.91 -9.13 25.04
N GLY A 639 11.80 -8.18 25.34
CA GLY A 639 11.76 -6.83 24.79
C GLY A 639 10.48 -6.07 25.13
N SER A 640 9.93 -5.35 24.14
CA SER A 640 8.72 -4.54 24.33
C SER A 640 7.45 -5.38 24.53
N THR A 641 7.41 -6.63 24.04
CA THR A 641 6.19 -7.48 24.07
C THR A 641 5.81 -7.89 25.50
N GLU A 642 6.80 -8.24 26.33
CA GLU A 642 6.60 -8.53 27.76
C GLU A 642 5.88 -7.37 28.46
N THR A 643 6.29 -6.14 28.14
CA THR A 643 5.75 -4.91 28.73
C THR A 643 4.26 -4.71 28.42
N TYR A 644 3.82 -5.10 27.22
CA TYR A 644 2.41 -4.99 26.82
C TYR A 644 1.55 -6.11 27.41
N LEU A 645 2.04 -7.36 27.39
CA LEU A 645 1.33 -8.50 27.96
C LEU A 645 1.17 -8.40 29.47
N THR A 646 2.20 -7.92 30.17
CA THR A 646 2.15 -7.63 31.62
C THR A 646 1.06 -6.61 31.93
N TYR A 647 0.94 -5.57 31.09
CA TYR A 647 -0.10 -4.55 31.25
C TYR A 647 -1.51 -5.12 31.02
N VAL A 648 -1.71 -5.92 29.96
CA VAL A 648 -2.99 -6.58 29.70
C VAL A 648 -3.37 -7.54 30.82
N GLY A 649 -2.41 -8.36 31.28
CA GLY A 649 -2.62 -9.31 32.38
C GLY A 649 -3.02 -8.62 33.68
N GLN A 650 -2.33 -7.55 34.07
CA GLN A 650 -2.70 -6.75 35.25
C GLN A 650 -4.09 -6.14 35.11
N ASN A 651 -4.38 -5.45 34.00
CA ASN A 651 -5.69 -4.81 33.78
C ASN A 651 -6.83 -5.82 33.76
N MET A 652 -6.61 -6.99 33.15
CA MET A 652 -7.61 -8.05 33.08
C MET A 652 -7.85 -8.65 34.47
N TYR A 653 -6.79 -8.86 35.27
CA TYR A 653 -6.94 -9.35 36.64
C TYR A 653 -7.71 -8.36 37.50
N GLU A 654 -7.34 -7.08 37.49
CA GLU A 654 -8.04 -6.02 38.25
C GLU A 654 -9.52 -5.89 37.85
N LEU A 655 -9.84 -6.01 36.56
CA LEU A 655 -11.20 -5.92 36.05
C LEU A 655 -12.07 -7.13 36.43
N LEU A 656 -11.52 -8.34 36.37
CA LEU A 656 -12.30 -9.59 36.47
C LEU A 656 -12.27 -10.20 37.87
N ARG A 657 -11.19 -10.02 38.64
CA ARG A 657 -11.00 -10.64 39.96
C ARG A 657 -12.15 -10.40 40.96
N PRO A 658 -12.84 -9.24 40.99
CA PRO A 658 -13.99 -9.03 41.88
C PRO A 658 -15.17 -9.99 41.61
N GLN A 659 -15.31 -10.46 40.36
CA GLN A 659 -16.42 -11.31 39.92
C GLN A 659 -16.00 -12.78 39.74
N TYR A 660 -14.71 -13.04 39.51
CA TYR A 660 -14.16 -14.37 39.18
C TYR A 660 -13.00 -14.72 40.13
N SER A 661 -13.27 -15.55 41.15
CA SER A 661 -12.28 -15.98 42.13
C SER A 661 -11.26 -16.99 41.59
N SER A 662 -11.59 -17.72 40.53
CA SER A 662 -10.72 -18.74 39.93
C SER A 662 -9.42 -18.19 39.31
N LEU A 663 -9.39 -16.89 38.99
CA LEU A 663 -8.18 -16.22 38.48
C LEU A 663 -7.00 -16.25 39.47
N GLN A 664 -7.30 -16.26 40.77
CA GLN A 664 -6.27 -16.37 41.81
C GLN A 664 -5.55 -17.73 41.72
N GLN A 665 -6.28 -18.81 41.45
CA GLN A 665 -5.71 -20.15 41.29
C GLN A 665 -4.82 -20.24 40.04
N LEU A 666 -5.19 -19.57 38.95
CA LEU A 666 -4.38 -19.51 37.73
C LEU A 666 -3.07 -18.75 37.93
N LEU A 667 -3.06 -17.66 38.71
CA LEU A 667 -1.79 -16.97 39.05
C LEU A 667 -0.91 -17.80 39.98
N LEU A 668 -1.48 -18.55 40.94
CA LEU A 668 -0.69 -19.44 41.79
C LEU A 668 0.02 -20.55 40.98
N GLN A 669 -0.53 -20.95 39.83
CA GLN A 669 0.12 -21.90 38.91
C GLN A 669 1.37 -21.33 38.23
N THR A 670 1.66 -20.02 38.33
CA THR A 670 2.88 -19.41 37.78
C THR A 670 4.10 -19.50 38.71
N ASN A 671 4.00 -20.28 39.79
CA ASN A 671 5.01 -20.41 40.86
C ASN A 671 5.34 -19.09 41.58
N CYS A 672 4.36 -18.19 41.73
CA CYS A 672 4.52 -16.97 42.52
C CYS A 672 4.36 -17.25 44.04
N SER A 673 4.95 -16.39 44.89
CA SER A 673 4.73 -16.48 46.34
C SER A 673 3.32 -16.00 46.72
N LEU A 674 2.72 -16.60 47.75
CA LEU A 674 1.42 -16.18 48.28
C LEU A 674 1.46 -14.72 48.77
N GLU A 675 2.59 -14.32 49.36
CA GLU A 675 2.84 -12.96 49.85
C GLU A 675 2.85 -11.92 48.73
N ASP A 676 3.50 -12.21 47.61
CA ASP A 676 3.54 -11.32 46.44
C ASP A 676 2.17 -11.19 45.79
N LEU A 677 1.39 -12.28 45.75
CA LEU A 677 0.02 -12.27 45.24
C LEU A 677 -0.90 -11.43 46.12
N HIS A 678 -0.83 -11.58 47.45
CA HIS A 678 -1.61 -10.77 48.38
C HIS A 678 -1.22 -9.28 48.30
N ALA A 679 0.08 -8.97 48.17
CA ALA A 679 0.54 -7.59 48.02
C ALA A 679 0.05 -6.94 46.70
N PHE A 680 -0.09 -7.72 45.63
CA PHE A 680 -0.66 -7.25 44.37
C PHE A 680 -2.19 -7.12 44.45
N GLU A 681 -2.90 -8.07 45.05
CA GLU A 681 -4.36 -7.99 45.25
C GLU A 681 -4.73 -6.77 46.11
N ALA A 682 -3.99 -6.52 47.19
CA ALA A 682 -4.17 -5.32 48.00
C ALA A 682 -4.01 -4.04 47.17
N SER A 683 -3.04 -3.99 46.27
CA SER A 683 -2.81 -2.83 45.40
C SER A 683 -3.89 -2.60 44.33
N CYS A 684 -4.66 -3.62 43.98
CA CYS A 684 -5.69 -3.56 42.94
C CYS A 684 -7.11 -3.43 43.49
N LEU A 685 -7.37 -3.96 44.70
CA LEU A 685 -8.73 -4.16 45.22
C LEU A 685 -9.05 -3.36 46.49
N GLU A 686 -8.03 -3.02 47.29
CA GLU A 686 -8.23 -2.13 48.43
C GLU A 686 -8.20 -0.70 47.86
N GLY A 687 -9.33 0.03 47.90
CA GLY A 687 -9.60 1.29 47.18
C GLY A 687 -8.70 2.52 47.48
N ARG A 688 -7.41 2.31 47.71
CA ARG A 688 -6.33 3.30 47.76
C ARG A 688 -5.79 3.49 46.34
N GLU A 689 -5.57 4.74 45.93
CA GLU A 689 -4.93 5.01 44.64
C GLU A 689 -3.46 4.57 44.66
N VAL A 690 -3.16 3.51 43.91
CA VAL A 690 -1.79 3.03 43.66
C VAL A 690 -1.41 3.36 42.22
N PRO A 691 -0.23 3.95 41.95
CA PRO A 691 0.21 4.25 40.60
C PRO A 691 0.25 2.99 39.71
N GLU A 692 -0.28 3.08 38.48
CA GLU A 692 -0.32 1.97 37.51
C GLU A 692 1.06 1.34 37.26
N LYS A 693 2.11 2.16 37.27
CA LYS A 693 3.50 1.68 37.14
C LYS A 693 3.85 0.66 38.24
N ARG A 694 3.42 0.91 39.48
CA ARG A 694 3.69 0.06 40.64
C ARG A 694 2.88 -1.25 40.57
N LYS A 695 1.58 -1.17 40.23
CA LYS A 695 0.74 -2.36 40.01
C LYS A 695 1.33 -3.27 38.93
N LYS A 696 1.81 -2.68 37.84
CA LYS A 696 2.46 -3.39 36.74
C LYS A 696 3.76 -4.07 37.16
N GLU A 697 4.62 -3.40 37.93
CA GLU A 697 5.86 -4.01 38.46
C GLU A 697 5.56 -5.17 39.41
N GLN A 698 4.53 -5.06 40.25
CA GLN A 698 4.07 -6.15 41.12
C GLN A 698 3.53 -7.33 40.32
N PHE A 699 2.70 -7.08 39.31
CA PHE A 699 2.23 -8.14 38.41
C PHE A 699 3.39 -8.81 37.65
N LYS A 700 4.37 -8.02 37.17
CA LYS A 700 5.58 -8.53 36.52
C LYS A 700 6.36 -9.47 37.44
N LYS A 701 6.46 -9.14 38.74
CA LYS A 701 7.10 -10.00 39.74
C LYS A 701 6.40 -11.35 39.85
N ILE A 702 5.06 -11.35 39.91
CA ILE A 702 4.23 -12.56 40.00
C ILE A 702 4.44 -13.50 38.80
N VAL A 703 4.43 -12.95 37.59
CA VAL A 703 4.51 -13.75 36.35
C VAL A 703 5.94 -14.05 35.90
N SER A 704 6.96 -13.53 36.59
CA SER A 704 8.37 -13.67 36.19
C SER A 704 8.82 -15.12 35.97
N GLY A 705 8.25 -16.08 36.70
CA GLY A 705 8.57 -17.50 36.60
C GLY A 705 8.12 -18.18 35.29
N ILE A 706 7.18 -17.59 34.56
CA ILE A 706 6.64 -18.17 33.32
C ILE A 706 7.11 -17.45 32.05
N VAL A 707 7.80 -16.30 32.19
CA VAL A 707 8.31 -15.51 31.07
C VAL A 707 9.37 -16.33 30.30
N GLY A 708 9.11 -16.63 29.01
CA GLY A 708 10.02 -17.42 28.19
C GLY A 708 11.36 -16.71 27.96
N LYS A 709 12.43 -17.42 27.58
CA LYS A 709 13.79 -16.89 27.26
C LYS A 709 14.10 -16.98 25.74
N HIS A 710 14.78 -15.98 25.15
CA HIS A 710 14.96 -15.89 23.70
C HIS A 710 16.13 -16.78 23.26
N ILE A 711 15.96 -17.56 22.20
CA ILE A 711 17.02 -18.45 21.68
C ILE A 711 18.28 -17.65 21.28
N GLY A 712 18.12 -16.46 20.70
CA GLY A 712 19.25 -15.58 20.36
C GLY A 712 19.99 -14.96 21.55
N GLU A 713 19.42 -14.98 22.76
CA GLU A 713 20.14 -14.60 23.98
C GLU A 713 20.97 -15.76 24.54
N LEU A 714 20.62 -17.01 24.22
CA LEU A 714 21.44 -18.19 24.55
C LEU A 714 22.74 -18.24 23.73
N PHE A 715 22.78 -17.58 22.57
CA PHE A 715 23.93 -17.53 21.66
C PHE A 715 24.63 -16.16 21.58
N LYS A 716 24.21 -15.18 22.38
CA LYS A 716 24.99 -13.94 22.54
C LYS A 716 26.25 -14.29 23.33
N ASN A 717 27.39 -14.37 22.65
CA ASN A 717 28.67 -14.20 23.32
C ASN A 717 28.67 -12.78 23.91
N GLU A 718 28.64 -12.64 25.25
CA GLU A 718 28.95 -11.38 25.89
C GLU A 718 30.36 -10.96 25.44
N ILE A 719 30.46 -10.03 24.48
CA ILE A 719 31.73 -9.35 24.22
C ILE A 719 31.97 -8.44 25.42
N ARG A 720 32.52 -8.98 26.50
CA ARG A 720 33.15 -8.20 27.55
C ARG A 720 34.45 -7.67 26.97
N ILE A 721 34.40 -6.49 26.38
CA ILE A 721 35.60 -5.73 26.00
C ILE A 721 36.36 -5.46 27.31
N LYS A 722 37.42 -6.23 27.58
CA LYS A 722 38.11 -6.24 28.88
C LYS A 722 38.98 -5.02 29.15
N ASP A 723 39.21 -4.13 28.18
CA ASP A 723 40.08 -2.97 28.36
C ASP A 723 39.55 -1.71 27.64
N LEU A 724 38.35 -1.27 28.01
CA LEU A 724 38.00 0.14 27.82
C LEU A 724 38.45 0.92 29.08
N PRO A 725 39.26 1.98 28.95
CA PRO A 725 39.52 2.85 30.09
C PRO A 725 38.18 3.35 30.63
N PRO A 726 37.95 3.31 31.95
CA PRO A 726 36.67 3.70 32.52
C PRO A 726 36.38 5.15 32.13
N ILE A 727 35.30 5.36 31.38
CA ILE A 727 34.74 6.69 31.20
C ILE A 727 34.37 7.17 32.60
N LYS A 728 35.09 8.16 33.12
CA LYS A 728 34.69 8.88 34.33
C LYS A 728 33.38 9.61 34.00
N ILE A 729 32.27 8.94 34.22
CA ILE A 729 30.96 9.58 34.31
C ILE A 729 31.08 10.50 35.52
N LYS A 730 31.16 11.82 35.28
CA LYS A 730 31.06 12.78 36.36
C LYS A 730 29.74 12.49 37.08
N PRO A 731 29.74 12.29 38.41
CA PRO A 731 28.49 12.16 39.15
C PRO A 731 27.63 13.38 38.82
N LYS A 732 26.37 13.11 38.47
CA LYS A 732 25.37 14.15 38.26
C LYS A 732 25.41 15.03 39.50
N PRO A 733 25.67 16.35 39.40
CA PRO A 733 25.65 17.20 40.57
C PRO A 733 24.29 17.02 41.24
N GLU A 734 24.30 16.84 42.56
CA GLU A 734 23.08 16.89 43.37
C GLU A 734 22.27 18.12 42.95
N PRO A 735 20.93 18.02 42.88
CA PRO A 735 20.11 19.16 42.53
C PRO A 735 20.27 20.21 43.63
N LYS A 736 21.23 21.12 43.46
CA LYS A 736 21.19 22.43 44.09
C LYS A 736 19.92 23.08 43.58
N GLY A 737 19.07 23.52 44.51
CA GLY A 737 17.81 24.19 44.21
C GLY A 737 17.99 25.16 43.05
N TYR A 738 17.21 24.93 42.00
CA TYR A 738 17.20 25.78 40.83
C TYR A 738 16.53 27.09 41.25
N GLU A 739 17.30 28.15 41.47
CA GLU A 739 16.76 29.51 41.40
C GLU A 739 16.38 29.75 39.93
N ASP A 740 15.08 29.86 39.69
CA ASP A 740 14.49 30.15 38.38
C ASP A 740 14.94 31.54 37.90
N PRO A 741 15.77 31.65 36.85
CA PRO A 741 16.23 32.94 36.34
C PRO A 741 15.19 33.64 35.46
N THR A 742 13.98 33.09 35.31
CA THR A 742 12.93 33.65 34.45
C THR A 742 11.72 34.22 35.19
N GLY A 743 11.67 34.11 36.53
CA GLY A 743 10.60 34.71 37.34
C GLY A 743 9.18 34.21 37.00
N LEU A 744 9.07 33.12 36.26
CA LEU A 744 7.79 32.57 35.79
C LEU A 744 7.04 31.84 36.91
N ALA A 745 7.76 31.34 37.92
CA ALA A 745 7.17 30.73 39.11
C ALA A 745 6.35 31.72 39.97
N ASP A 746 6.68 33.01 39.95
CA ASP A 746 5.99 34.04 40.73
C ASP A 746 4.60 34.43 40.17
N LEU A 747 4.32 34.10 38.90
CA LEU A 747 3.04 34.42 38.24
C LEU A 747 1.90 33.45 38.61
N PHE A 748 2.25 32.29 39.18
CA PHE A 748 1.32 31.21 39.48
C PHE A 748 1.26 30.86 40.97
N ASP A 749 1.87 31.68 41.83
CA ASP A 749 1.76 31.55 43.29
C ASP A 749 0.39 32.08 43.77
N PRO A 750 -0.51 31.21 44.27
CA PRO A 750 -1.83 31.62 44.75
C PRO A 750 -1.79 32.54 45.98
N SER A 751 -0.62 32.74 46.59
CA SER A 751 -0.46 33.57 47.79
C SER A 751 -0.16 35.05 47.51
N LYS A 752 0.05 35.45 46.24
CA LYS A 752 0.40 36.82 45.83
C LYS A 752 -0.72 37.61 45.13
N THR A 753 -1.99 37.27 45.35
CA THR A 753 -3.11 38.15 44.98
C THR A 753 -3.55 39.00 46.18
N SER A 754 -2.88 40.14 46.40
CA SER A 754 -3.47 41.27 47.12
C SER A 754 -2.63 42.54 46.93
N GLU A 755 -3.34 43.63 46.61
CA GLU A 755 -2.96 45.05 46.81
C GLU A 755 -2.01 45.64 45.75
N SER A 756 -2.55 46.27 44.70
CA SER A 756 -3.02 47.67 44.61
C SER A 756 -1.91 48.66 44.25
N HIS A 757 -1.83 49.06 42.98
CA HIS A 757 -2.32 50.36 42.49
C HIS A 757 -2.02 50.55 41.00
#